data_AF-A0A0E0B8C8-F1
#
_entry.id   AF-A0A0E0B8C8-F1
#
_cell.length_a   1.000
_cell.length_b   1.000
_cell.length_c   1.000
_cell.angle_alpha   90.00
_cell.angle_beta   90.00
_cell.angle_gamma   90.00
#
_symmetry.space_group_name_H-M   'P 1'
#
loop_
_entity.id
_entity.type
_entity.pdbx_description
1 polymer ?
#
loop_
_entity_poly.entity_id
_entity_poly.type
_entity_poly.pdbx_seq_one_letter_code
_entity_poly.pdbx_strand_id
1 'polypeptide(L)'
;MAAPGSHARRRAWPLLFLAVLMFHSLAIYLFTRGFLLTRTELDVHSHRDDRTGISPGCSSWPPPAVDRLVIVVLDALRFDFVAPSTFFQERQPWMDKLQVLQKLAADEKTSARIFKALADPPTTSLQRLKALTTGGLPTFIDVGNSFGAPAIVEDNIMHQFAKNGKRVVMMGDDTWIQLYPEHFNKSYPYPSFNVKDLDTVDNGVIEHLLPSLHKNDWDVLIAHFLGVDHAGHIFGVDSTPMIQKLEQYNRILEDVIDTLKSLSTLGGPHENTLLLVMGDHGQTLNGDHGGGTAEEVETSLFAWSPKTPPNAVLSVLGKNLCNADLHGKEVCVSTMQQLDFAVTIAALLGIPFPFGSIGRVNPELYALSAGTWDNQQIGANDCTQQNDLEAWMRRYAEALCINCWQVKRYIDRYSATSVIGFRAEDLNHVADLYSKAQANWSSVLRSTCPLETSSQDELKECANKECTSSALRLQIDAYSDFLESFAKLARSAWTEFDLWLMGIGLSVMILSVSTQALAEGRVANFLLATSCIASVWHSATKGKFIIEEFVFLLLNIFIRFGIEFGMSKQISGSIISNDHPVSIICGLFGSSFCSDLMEIFPIISLTLVAYIILKCISYAISHRFLKYSVMSGSILSYIFIAIHWASESTLLSHTKAIRETGISLAPRLVYTIGGLSLAISAFYRLFGSTDHLKMNERITSLSAVMLCSWSPTILILLGRQGPFVALICMTIAWCIIKLQQKNQRELKLDKGIHAADSVSVTQWSFLAVCLFYLTGHWCTFDGLRYGAAFIGFDHFHIIRQGLLLSIDTFGVSHILPVLSLPFIAICWYNSASKNSKVNDATVTRLIQVWGLFAPKYVFDAIGLLLTDFRPTVEAEKKQTKPTPGAASPPGLDLAACRRRLVSKRCPEGERERRARAMGRPKGGAAASSSSSKKPKAKPKQRGGAAAASGEERVAASAPSPPAPPSPPRRRRRAPLSPPRGRPPLAPFAEIASGSSASGSRAVSPPAGRQIRRGRGTPAEGERGDGGVWEVPAAH
;
A
#
# COMPACT_ATOMS: atom_id res chain seq x y z
N MET A 1 41.42 -43.84 5.18
CA MET A 1 41.11 -42.56 5.86
C MET A 1 39.61 -42.40 5.93
N ALA A 2 39.04 -41.97 7.06
CA ALA A 2 37.59 -41.77 7.20
C ALA A 2 37.21 -40.33 6.83
N ALA A 3 36.10 -40.15 6.10
CA ALA A 3 35.60 -38.83 5.74
C ALA A 3 34.82 -38.19 6.92
N PRO A 4 35.00 -36.89 7.21
CA PRO A 4 34.41 -36.27 8.39
C PRO A 4 32.90 -36.00 8.25
N GLY A 5 32.12 -36.58 9.17
CA GLY A 5 30.91 -35.97 9.75
C GLY A 5 29.78 -35.55 8.80
N SER A 6 29.02 -36.50 8.25
CA SER A 6 27.78 -36.24 7.50
C SER A 6 26.71 -35.45 8.27
N HIS A 7 26.74 -35.49 9.61
CA HIS A 7 25.80 -34.76 10.48
C HIS A 7 25.93 -33.23 10.41
N ALA A 8 27.12 -32.67 10.15
CA ALA A 8 27.30 -31.22 10.09
C ALA A 8 26.51 -30.60 8.93
N ARG A 9 26.58 -31.23 7.75
CA ARG A 9 25.88 -30.76 6.53
C ARG A 9 24.35 -30.81 6.66
N ARG A 10 23.79 -31.71 7.49
CA ARG A 10 22.34 -31.78 7.72
C ARG A 10 21.79 -30.64 8.60
N ARG A 11 22.62 -30.00 9.44
CA ARG A 11 22.21 -28.82 10.22
C ARG A 11 22.41 -27.49 9.47
N ALA A 12 23.29 -27.45 8.46
CA ALA A 12 23.60 -26.24 7.72
C ALA A 12 22.39 -25.66 6.95
N TRP A 13 21.55 -26.50 6.34
CA TRP A 13 20.44 -26.02 5.50
C TRP A 13 19.30 -25.33 6.28
N PRO A 14 18.80 -25.86 7.42
CA PRO A 14 17.86 -25.12 8.26
C PRO A 14 18.44 -23.80 8.81
N LEU A 15 19.74 -23.78 9.16
CA LEU A 15 20.41 -22.57 9.62
C LEU A 15 20.55 -21.52 8.51
N LEU A 16 20.85 -21.95 7.28
CA LEU A 16 20.89 -21.06 6.11
C LEU A 16 19.51 -20.47 5.80
N PHE A 17 18.45 -21.29 5.80
CA PHE A 17 17.08 -20.80 5.60
C PHE A 17 16.66 -19.83 6.71
N LEU A 18 16.96 -20.13 7.96
CA LEU A 18 16.69 -19.24 9.09
C LEU A 18 17.47 -17.92 8.97
N ALA A 19 18.75 -17.97 8.56
CA ALA A 19 19.55 -16.76 8.32
C ALA A 19 18.97 -15.91 7.17
N VAL A 20 18.58 -16.52 6.05
CA VAL A 20 17.92 -15.83 4.93
C VAL A 20 16.59 -15.20 5.36
N LEU A 21 15.77 -15.90 6.16
CA LEU A 21 14.54 -15.35 6.73
C LEU A 21 14.82 -14.16 7.67
N MET A 22 15.86 -14.26 8.50
CA MET A 22 16.30 -13.15 9.37
C MET A 22 16.80 -11.95 8.56
N PHE A 23 17.53 -12.15 7.46
CA PHE A 23 17.95 -11.06 6.57
C PHE A 23 16.78 -10.39 5.85
N HIS A 24 15.79 -11.15 5.35
CA HIS A 24 14.55 -10.57 4.81
C HIS A 24 13.76 -9.81 5.87
N SER A 25 13.60 -10.38 7.07
CA SER A 25 12.88 -9.73 8.18
C SER A 25 13.58 -8.44 8.64
N LEU A 26 14.91 -8.43 8.67
CA LEU A 26 15.71 -7.24 8.98
C LEU A 26 15.64 -6.20 7.86
N ALA A 27 15.72 -6.61 6.59
CA ALA A 27 15.58 -5.73 5.43
C ALA A 27 14.21 -5.03 5.42
N ILE A 28 13.13 -5.80 5.63
CA ILE A 28 11.77 -5.29 5.76
C ILE A 28 11.66 -4.37 6.97
N TYR A 29 12.17 -4.76 8.15
CA TYR A 29 12.12 -3.94 9.36
C TYR A 29 12.84 -2.60 9.19
N LEU A 30 14.02 -2.57 8.59
CA LEU A 30 14.77 -1.34 8.35
C LEU A 30 14.06 -0.46 7.32
N PHE A 31 13.57 -1.05 6.21
CA PHE A 31 12.82 -0.31 5.20
C PHE A 31 11.53 0.29 5.77
N THR A 32 10.71 -0.51 6.46
CA THR A 32 9.46 -0.03 7.07
C THR A 32 9.71 0.94 8.22
N ARG A 33 10.81 0.84 8.96
CA ARG A 33 11.18 1.85 9.96
C ARG A 33 11.48 3.23 9.38
N GLY A 34 12.07 3.31 8.19
CA GLY A 34 12.33 4.58 7.51
C GLY A 34 11.16 5.10 6.66
N PHE A 35 10.29 4.19 6.21
CA PHE A 35 9.15 4.50 5.33
C PHE A 35 7.84 4.75 6.09
N LEU A 36 7.55 3.98 7.15
CA LEU A 36 6.29 4.05 7.91
C LEU A 36 6.46 4.91 9.18
N LEU A 37 6.63 6.21 8.97
CA LEU A 37 6.56 7.20 10.04
C LEU A 37 5.16 7.18 10.68
N THR A 38 5.11 7.31 12.00
CA THR A 38 3.88 7.24 12.79
C THR A 38 3.89 8.25 13.92
N ARG A 39 2.84 9.07 13.98
CA ARG A 39 2.51 9.97 15.08
C ARG A 39 1.54 9.24 16.01
N THR A 40 1.66 9.44 17.32
CA THR A 40 0.65 8.95 18.27
C THR A 40 -0.49 9.96 18.35
N GLU A 41 -1.67 9.61 17.85
CA GLU A 41 -2.87 10.45 18.01
C GLU A 41 -3.28 10.52 19.48
N LEU A 42 -3.76 11.70 19.92
CA LEU A 42 -4.13 11.94 21.32
C LEU A 42 -5.60 12.35 21.47
N ASP A 43 -6.40 11.47 22.08
CA ASP A 43 -7.71 11.79 22.65
C ASP A 43 -7.54 12.62 23.94
N VAL A 44 -7.20 13.89 23.75
CA VAL A 44 -7.11 14.93 24.79
C VAL A 44 -7.58 16.23 24.15
N HIS A 45 -8.47 16.95 24.83
CA HIS A 45 -9.14 18.14 24.29
C HIS A 45 -8.86 19.38 25.14
N SER A 46 -8.74 20.54 24.50
CA SER A 46 -8.60 21.84 25.16
C SER A 46 -9.95 22.33 25.69
N HIS A 47 -9.93 22.98 26.86
CA HIS A 47 -11.14 23.49 27.51
C HIS A 47 -11.01 24.96 27.92
N ARG A 48 -12.14 25.67 27.93
CA ARG A 48 -12.21 27.09 28.31
C ARG A 48 -11.70 27.36 29.73
N ASP A 49 -11.88 26.39 30.64
CA ASP A 49 -11.48 26.46 32.04
C ASP A 49 -10.08 25.90 32.36
N ASP A 50 -9.26 25.57 31.34
CA ASP A 50 -7.87 25.11 31.51
C ASP A 50 -6.97 26.22 32.10
N ARG A 51 -7.06 26.46 33.40
CA ARG A 51 -6.43 27.62 34.09
C ARG A 51 -5.10 27.32 34.79
N THR A 52 -4.66 26.06 34.79
CA THR A 52 -3.48 25.62 35.55
C THR A 52 -2.18 25.75 34.76
N GLY A 53 -1.17 26.39 35.35
CA GLY A 53 0.20 26.44 34.80
C GLY A 53 0.42 27.46 33.67
N ILE A 54 -0.52 28.39 33.45
CA ILE A 54 -0.34 29.52 32.54
C ILE A 54 0.53 30.60 33.21
N SER A 55 1.38 31.28 32.42
CA SER A 55 2.15 32.46 32.90
C SER A 55 1.24 33.59 33.41
N PRO A 56 1.67 34.36 34.43
CA PRO A 56 1.05 35.64 34.75
C PRO A 56 0.99 36.52 33.49
N GLY A 57 -0.20 37.03 33.17
CA GLY A 57 -0.44 37.84 31.97
C GLY A 57 -0.98 37.11 30.73
N CYS A 58 -1.25 35.79 30.78
CA CYS A 58 -1.87 35.05 29.66
C CYS A 58 -3.14 34.27 30.08
N SER A 59 -3.75 34.66 31.21
CA SER A 59 -4.71 33.88 32.02
C SER A 59 -6.11 33.63 31.42
N SER A 60 -6.34 33.98 30.16
CA SER A 60 -7.62 33.85 29.47
C SER A 60 -7.41 33.75 27.97
N TRP A 61 -8.17 32.88 27.30
CA TRP A 61 -8.27 32.80 25.84
C TRP A 61 -8.52 34.18 25.20
N PRO A 62 -8.05 34.44 23.96
CA PRO A 62 -8.25 35.73 23.31
C PRO A 62 -9.74 36.10 23.23
N PRO A 63 -10.10 37.40 23.34
CA PRO A 63 -11.45 37.84 23.03
C PRO A 63 -11.75 37.60 21.54
N PRO A 64 -13.01 37.31 21.17
CA PRO A 64 -13.37 37.17 19.76
C PRO A 64 -13.08 38.48 19.01
N ALA A 65 -12.43 38.34 17.86
CA ALA A 65 -12.26 39.41 16.89
C ALA A 65 -13.40 39.35 15.85
N VAL A 66 -13.79 38.16 15.40
CA VAL A 66 -14.83 37.97 14.39
C VAL A 66 -16.05 37.26 15.00
N ASP A 67 -17.25 37.71 14.63
CA ASP A 67 -18.49 37.13 15.14
C ASP A 67 -18.90 35.90 14.32
N ARG A 68 -18.79 36.02 12.99
CA ARG A 68 -19.05 34.94 12.03
C ARG A 68 -17.90 34.68 11.05
N LEU A 69 -17.92 33.48 10.48
CA LEU A 69 -16.93 33.01 9.52
C LEU A 69 -17.60 32.34 8.31
N VAL A 70 -17.26 32.76 7.09
CA VAL A 70 -17.62 32.07 5.84
C VAL A 70 -16.36 31.47 5.24
N ILE A 71 -16.35 30.15 5.07
CA ILE A 71 -15.26 29.40 4.44
C ILE A 71 -15.78 28.81 3.13
N VAL A 72 -15.31 29.36 2.01
CA VAL A 72 -15.44 28.73 0.70
C VAL A 72 -14.17 27.91 0.46
N VAL A 73 -14.30 26.60 0.44
CA VAL A 73 -13.22 25.68 0.05
C VAL A 73 -13.43 25.29 -1.41
N LEU A 74 -12.36 25.38 -2.20
CA LEU A 74 -12.31 24.97 -3.59
C LEU A 74 -11.24 23.88 -3.68
N ASP A 75 -11.65 22.61 -3.85
CA ASP A 75 -10.72 21.47 -3.88
C ASP A 75 -9.69 21.67 -5.01
N ALA A 76 -8.44 21.30 -4.73
CA ALA A 76 -7.29 21.44 -5.63
C ALA A 76 -7.06 22.84 -6.25
N LEU A 77 -7.44 23.93 -5.55
CA LEU A 77 -7.18 25.31 -5.95
C LEU A 77 -5.67 25.64 -5.97
N ARG A 78 -5.04 25.51 -7.14
CA ARG A 78 -3.64 25.91 -7.35
C ARG A 78 -3.41 27.39 -7.08
N PHE A 79 -2.20 27.73 -6.63
CA PHE A 79 -1.79 29.12 -6.41
C PHE A 79 -1.93 30.02 -7.65
N ASP A 80 -1.66 29.49 -8.86
CA ASP A 80 -1.76 30.21 -10.14
C ASP A 80 -3.19 30.39 -10.68
N PHE A 81 -4.22 29.87 -9.99
CA PHE A 81 -5.63 30.16 -10.29
C PHE A 81 -6.09 31.50 -9.68
N VAL A 82 -5.43 31.93 -8.60
CA VAL A 82 -5.80 33.13 -7.82
C VAL A 82 -4.79 34.28 -8.01
N ALA A 83 -3.48 34.00 -7.95
CA ALA A 83 -2.48 35.05 -8.09
C ALA A 83 -2.48 35.66 -9.51
N PRO A 84 -2.29 36.99 -9.68
CA PRO A 84 -2.20 37.61 -11.00
C PRO A 84 -1.07 37.01 -11.84
N SER A 85 -1.28 36.84 -13.15
CA SER A 85 -0.30 36.18 -14.03
C SER A 85 1.08 36.84 -14.05
N THR A 86 1.15 38.13 -13.69
CA THR A 86 2.37 38.93 -13.58
C THR A 86 3.32 38.46 -12.48
N PHE A 87 2.88 37.57 -11.58
CA PHE A 87 3.74 36.88 -10.61
C PHE A 87 4.53 35.71 -11.21
N PHE A 88 4.25 35.32 -12.46
CA PHE A 88 4.84 34.16 -13.13
C PHE A 88 5.66 34.59 -14.36
N GLN A 89 6.58 33.73 -14.83
CA GLN A 89 7.44 34.04 -15.98
C GLN A 89 6.68 33.99 -17.31
N GLU A 90 5.68 33.11 -17.42
CA GLU A 90 4.83 32.93 -18.60
C GLU A 90 3.36 32.91 -18.17
N ARG A 91 2.50 33.60 -18.92
CA ARG A 91 1.06 33.67 -18.67
C ARG A 91 0.33 32.51 -19.34
N GLN A 92 -0.43 31.74 -18.55
CA GLN A 92 -1.13 30.54 -19.01
C GLN A 92 -2.66 30.76 -19.15
N PRO A 93 -3.38 29.96 -19.95
CA PRO A 93 -4.80 30.18 -20.27
C PRO A 93 -5.78 30.18 -19.08
N TRP A 94 -5.41 29.51 -17.98
CA TRP A 94 -6.19 29.40 -16.74
C TRP A 94 -5.89 30.50 -15.71
N MET A 95 -4.88 31.34 -15.94
CA MET A 95 -4.57 32.47 -15.05
C MET A 95 -5.58 33.60 -15.23
N ASP A 96 -5.70 34.46 -14.21
CA ASP A 96 -6.58 35.64 -14.19
C ASP A 96 -8.06 35.31 -14.47
N LYS A 97 -8.53 34.17 -13.95
CA LYS A 97 -9.94 33.75 -14.04
C LYS A 97 -10.74 34.11 -12.78
N LEU A 98 -10.13 34.04 -11.60
CA LEU A 98 -10.70 34.48 -10.32
C LEU A 98 -10.44 35.98 -10.06
N GLN A 99 -10.77 36.81 -11.05
CA GLN A 99 -10.49 38.25 -11.08
C GLN A 99 -11.11 39.02 -9.90
N VAL A 100 -12.25 38.57 -9.36
CA VAL A 100 -12.90 39.20 -8.20
C VAL A 100 -11.98 39.23 -6.97
N LEU A 101 -11.21 38.15 -6.74
CA LEU A 101 -10.28 38.06 -5.60
C LEU A 101 -9.06 38.97 -5.81
N GLN A 102 -8.55 39.01 -7.04
CA GLN A 102 -7.44 39.90 -7.44
C GLN A 102 -7.83 41.38 -7.29
N LYS A 103 -8.99 41.75 -7.84
CA LYS A 103 -9.56 43.10 -7.76
C LYS A 103 -9.81 43.51 -6.31
N LEU A 104 -10.38 42.63 -5.48
CA LEU A 104 -10.64 42.93 -4.07
C LEU A 104 -9.33 43.09 -3.27
N ALA A 105 -8.32 42.26 -3.54
CA ALA A 105 -6.99 42.42 -2.97
C ALA A 105 -6.26 43.70 -3.44
N ALA A 106 -6.56 44.20 -4.65
CA ALA A 106 -5.99 45.43 -5.21
C ALA A 106 -6.67 46.71 -4.68
N ASP A 107 -8.01 46.68 -4.57
CA ASP A 107 -8.83 47.85 -4.19
C ASP A 107 -8.96 48.00 -2.67
N GLU A 108 -8.98 46.90 -1.91
CA GLU A 108 -9.15 46.88 -0.45
C GLU A 108 -7.93 46.27 0.26
N LYS A 109 -6.71 46.65 -0.16
CA LYS A 109 -5.39 46.14 0.31
C LYS A 109 -5.20 46.02 1.83
N THR A 110 -5.97 46.81 2.57
CA THR A 110 -5.96 46.94 4.03
C THR A 110 -6.79 45.88 4.74
N SER A 111 -7.90 45.44 4.12
CA SER A 111 -8.87 44.47 4.67
C SER A 111 -8.97 43.19 3.85
N ALA A 112 -8.37 43.14 2.66
CA ALA A 112 -8.24 41.97 1.78
C ALA A 112 -6.77 41.50 1.66
N ARG A 113 -6.54 40.18 1.56
CA ARG A 113 -5.22 39.62 1.27
C ARG A 113 -5.27 38.28 0.55
N ILE A 114 -4.35 38.08 -0.39
CA ILE A 114 -4.03 36.78 -1.00
C ILE A 114 -2.78 36.21 -0.31
N PHE A 115 -2.84 34.93 0.05
CA PHE A 115 -1.75 34.14 0.60
C PHE A 115 -1.45 32.97 -0.35
N LYS A 116 -0.16 32.70 -0.59
CA LYS A 116 0.26 31.34 -0.93
C LYS A 116 0.13 30.49 0.33
N ALA A 117 -0.79 29.54 0.32
CA ALA A 117 -0.99 28.61 1.42
C ALA A 117 -0.20 27.33 1.14
N LEU A 118 0.64 26.93 2.10
CA LEU A 118 1.54 25.79 1.96
C LEU A 118 0.97 24.58 2.72
N ALA A 119 0.72 23.50 1.99
CA ALA A 119 0.14 22.26 2.48
C ALA A 119 1.22 21.19 2.74
N ASP A 120 1.32 20.68 3.96
CA ASP A 120 2.19 19.53 4.25
C ASP A 120 1.65 18.25 3.60
N PRO A 121 2.48 17.45 2.90
CA PRO A 121 2.03 16.22 2.23
C PRO A 121 1.65 15.12 3.26
N PRO A 122 0.73 14.18 2.93
CA PRO A 122 0.04 13.99 1.65
C PRO A 122 -1.02 15.05 1.33
N THR A 123 -1.10 15.39 0.04
CA THR A 123 -1.99 16.41 -0.55
C THR A 123 -3.27 15.82 -1.15
N THR A 124 -3.95 14.94 -0.40
CA THR A 124 -5.28 14.41 -0.74
C THR A 124 -6.34 15.05 0.14
N SER A 125 -7.51 15.43 -0.39
CA SER A 125 -8.47 16.32 0.27
C SER A 125 -8.79 15.93 1.72
N LEU A 126 -9.16 14.67 1.97
CA LEU A 126 -9.42 14.13 3.31
C LEU A 126 -8.29 14.40 4.34
N GLN A 127 -7.03 14.27 3.92
CA GLN A 127 -5.86 14.50 4.78
C GLN A 127 -5.57 15.99 4.99
N ARG A 128 -5.92 16.82 4.01
CA ARG A 128 -5.84 18.28 4.12
C ARG A 128 -6.93 18.82 5.04
N LEU A 129 -8.17 18.36 4.89
CA LEU A 129 -9.26 18.65 5.83
C LEU A 129 -8.91 18.22 7.26
N LYS A 130 -8.34 17.03 7.48
CA LYS A 130 -7.85 16.58 8.80
C LYS A 130 -6.76 17.50 9.37
N ALA A 131 -5.77 17.88 8.56
CA ALA A 131 -4.65 18.72 9.02
C ALA A 131 -5.07 20.19 9.25
N LEU A 132 -5.93 20.75 8.40
CA LEU A 132 -6.45 22.12 8.52
C LEU A 132 -7.26 22.34 9.80
N THR A 133 -8.08 21.36 10.20
CA THR A 133 -8.94 21.48 11.39
C THR A 133 -8.22 21.15 12.70
N THR A 134 -7.29 20.19 12.71
CA THR A 134 -6.46 19.87 13.88
C THR A 134 -5.30 20.86 14.07
N GLY A 135 -4.80 21.45 12.98
CA GLY A 135 -3.50 22.13 12.94
C GLY A 135 -2.32 21.20 13.28
N GLY A 136 -2.50 19.89 13.05
CA GLY A 136 -1.48 18.86 13.21
C GLY A 136 -0.93 18.37 11.87
N LEU A 137 0.18 17.65 11.91
CA LEU A 137 0.77 17.03 10.71
C LEU A 137 0.13 15.65 10.44
N PRO A 138 -0.15 15.33 9.16
CA PRO A 138 -0.55 13.99 8.74
C PRO A 138 0.65 13.03 8.81
N THR A 139 0.42 11.73 8.62
CA THR A 139 1.48 10.74 8.39
C THR A 139 1.24 9.96 7.10
N PHE A 140 2.28 9.33 6.56
CA PHE A 140 2.14 8.57 5.32
C PHE A 140 1.21 7.35 5.47
N ILE A 141 1.02 6.82 6.68
CA ILE A 141 0.04 5.74 6.92
C ILE A 141 -1.39 6.23 6.72
N ASP A 142 -1.69 7.51 7.04
CA ASP A 142 -3.05 8.04 6.94
C ASP A 142 -3.62 7.97 5.52
N VAL A 143 -2.78 7.98 4.46
CA VAL A 143 -3.20 7.78 3.06
C VAL A 143 -3.99 6.48 2.89
N GLY A 144 -3.65 5.42 3.66
CA GLY A 144 -4.42 4.17 3.67
C GLY A 144 -5.84 4.32 4.23
N ASN A 145 -6.06 5.30 5.11
CA ASN A 145 -7.37 5.62 5.68
C ASN A 145 -8.22 6.50 4.73
N SER A 146 -7.63 7.12 3.71
CA SER A 146 -8.36 7.95 2.73
C SER A 146 -9.42 7.18 1.92
N PHE A 147 -9.37 5.84 1.93
CA PHE A 147 -10.38 4.96 1.31
C PHE A 147 -11.53 4.54 2.25
N GLY A 148 -11.57 5.05 3.49
CA GLY A 148 -12.58 4.64 4.48
C GLY A 148 -12.91 5.66 5.59
N ALA A 149 -12.37 6.88 5.49
CA ALA A 149 -12.75 8.08 6.24
C ALA A 149 -13.22 7.87 7.70
N PRO A 150 -12.37 7.31 8.60
CA PRO A 150 -12.71 7.22 10.01
C PRO A 150 -12.90 8.62 10.62
N ALA A 151 -13.95 8.79 11.42
CA ALA A 151 -14.22 10.04 12.13
C ALA A 151 -13.04 10.44 13.03
N ILE A 152 -12.71 11.73 13.07
CA ILE A 152 -11.53 12.24 13.78
C ILE A 152 -11.79 12.25 15.28
N VAL A 153 -10.92 11.58 16.04
CA VAL A 153 -10.96 11.48 17.51
C VAL A 153 -10.11 12.56 18.20
N GLU A 154 -9.11 13.11 17.51
CA GLU A 154 -8.28 14.19 18.03
C GLU A 154 -9.03 15.53 18.09
N ASP A 155 -8.69 16.35 19.10
CA ASP A 155 -9.24 17.70 19.24
C ASP A 155 -8.92 18.56 18.00
N ASN A 156 -9.93 19.26 17.52
CA ASN A 156 -9.94 19.94 16.23
C ASN A 156 -10.91 21.13 16.26
N ILE A 157 -10.79 22.03 15.29
CA ILE A 157 -11.57 23.27 15.28
C ILE A 157 -13.08 23.04 15.16
N MET A 158 -13.53 21.93 14.53
CA MET A 158 -14.95 21.57 14.41
C MET A 158 -15.51 21.11 15.77
N HIS A 159 -14.72 20.36 16.54
CA HIS A 159 -15.03 20.06 17.94
C HIS A 159 -15.12 21.36 18.75
N GLN A 160 -14.13 22.25 18.64
CA GLN A 160 -14.11 23.49 19.40
C GLN A 160 -15.25 24.45 19.03
N PHE A 161 -15.71 24.49 17.77
CA PHE A 161 -16.93 25.20 17.38
C PHE A 161 -18.16 24.67 18.12
N ALA A 162 -18.48 23.38 17.96
CA ALA A 162 -19.64 22.76 18.57
C ALA A 162 -19.60 22.84 20.11
N LYS A 163 -18.42 22.59 20.70
CA LYS A 163 -18.20 22.60 22.15
C LYS A 163 -18.35 23.99 22.79
N ASN A 164 -18.07 25.06 22.03
CA ASN A 164 -18.28 26.44 22.46
C ASN A 164 -19.61 27.03 21.97
N GLY A 165 -20.52 26.21 21.43
CA GLY A 165 -21.88 26.61 21.04
C GLY A 165 -21.96 27.43 19.75
N LYS A 166 -20.88 27.48 18.94
CA LYS A 166 -20.93 28.08 17.60
C LYS A 166 -21.74 27.17 16.67
N ARG A 167 -22.65 27.76 15.90
CA ARG A 167 -23.56 27.05 15.01
C ARG A 167 -22.91 26.86 13.65
N VAL A 168 -22.65 25.61 13.27
CA VAL A 168 -21.93 25.26 12.03
C VAL A 168 -22.89 24.77 10.96
N VAL A 169 -22.83 25.37 9.77
CA VAL A 169 -23.54 24.92 8.56
C VAL A 169 -22.52 24.48 7.52
N MET A 170 -22.72 23.31 6.92
CA MET A 170 -21.85 22.74 5.89
C MET A 170 -22.64 22.41 4.61
N MET A 171 -22.05 22.59 3.44
CA MET A 171 -22.62 22.22 2.14
C MET A 171 -21.52 21.81 1.15
N GLY A 172 -21.82 20.84 0.27
CA GLY A 172 -20.87 20.32 -0.72
C GLY A 172 -20.37 18.92 -0.38
N ASP A 173 -19.08 18.67 -0.63
CA ASP A 173 -18.39 17.38 -0.44
C ASP A 173 -18.74 16.62 0.87
N ASP A 174 -19.16 15.37 0.73
CA ASP A 174 -19.57 14.50 1.85
C ASP A 174 -18.42 13.95 2.71
N THR A 175 -17.15 14.22 2.40
CA THR A 175 -16.00 13.90 3.27
C THR A 175 -16.13 14.59 4.64
N TRP A 176 -16.67 15.81 4.68
CA TRP A 176 -16.91 16.54 5.94
C TRP A 176 -17.82 15.78 6.92
N ILE A 177 -18.90 15.14 6.44
CA ILE A 177 -19.82 14.39 7.32
C ILE A 177 -19.24 13.03 7.75
N GLN A 178 -18.27 12.49 7.01
CA GLN A 178 -17.54 11.27 7.38
C GLN A 178 -16.51 11.57 8.49
N LEU A 179 -15.78 12.68 8.36
CA LEU A 179 -14.79 13.12 9.35
C LEU A 179 -15.41 13.67 10.64
N TYR A 180 -16.55 14.38 10.55
CA TYR A 180 -17.14 15.14 11.67
C TYR A 180 -18.66 14.90 11.88
N PRO A 181 -19.13 13.64 12.02
CA PRO A 181 -20.55 13.27 11.88
C PRO A 181 -21.55 13.94 12.85
N GLU A 182 -21.10 14.50 13.97
CA GLU A 182 -21.96 15.15 14.97
C GLU A 182 -21.68 16.66 15.17
N HIS A 183 -20.81 17.27 14.36
CA HIS A 183 -20.33 18.65 14.56
C HIS A 183 -21.09 19.73 13.78
N PHE A 184 -22.11 19.35 12.99
CA PHE A 184 -22.89 20.28 12.17
C PHE A 184 -24.31 20.47 12.70
N ASN A 185 -24.74 21.72 12.82
CA ASN A 185 -26.14 22.05 13.11
C ASN A 185 -27.03 21.87 11.88
N LYS A 186 -26.44 22.01 10.68
CA LYS A 186 -27.07 21.64 9.40
C LYS A 186 -25.99 21.26 8.39
N SER A 187 -26.23 20.20 7.63
CA SER A 187 -25.37 19.77 6.53
C SER A 187 -26.18 19.55 5.25
N TYR A 188 -25.61 19.88 4.11
CA TYR A 188 -26.11 19.53 2.78
C TYR A 188 -25.00 18.78 2.00
N PRO A 189 -24.79 17.48 2.29
CA PRO A 189 -23.71 16.70 1.72
C PRO A 189 -24.05 16.14 0.32
N TYR A 190 -23.06 16.12 -0.57
CA TYR A 190 -23.16 15.58 -1.93
C TYR A 190 -22.00 14.59 -2.20
N PRO A 191 -22.21 13.50 -2.98
CA PRO A 191 -21.22 12.44 -3.13
C PRO A 191 -19.94 12.91 -3.83
N SER A 192 -18.82 12.84 -3.11
CA SER A 192 -17.48 13.26 -3.56
C SER A 192 -16.90 12.39 -4.68
N PHE A 193 -16.77 11.07 -4.46
CA PHE A 193 -15.99 10.13 -5.29
C PHE A 193 -16.38 9.98 -6.78
N ASN A 194 -17.36 10.71 -7.31
CA ASN A 194 -17.73 10.67 -8.73
C ASN A 194 -16.92 11.68 -9.56
N VAL A 195 -15.61 11.45 -9.71
CA VAL A 195 -14.65 12.31 -10.43
C VAL A 195 -14.97 12.59 -11.91
N LYS A 196 -16.10 12.10 -12.45
CA LYS A 196 -16.61 12.41 -13.79
C LYS A 196 -17.72 13.47 -13.80
N ASP A 197 -18.19 13.86 -12.63
CA ASP A 197 -19.25 14.83 -12.43
C ASP A 197 -18.63 16.14 -11.95
N LEU A 198 -18.62 17.13 -12.83
CA LEU A 198 -18.08 18.45 -12.52
C LEU A 198 -19.09 19.32 -11.75
N ASP A 199 -20.38 18.94 -11.69
CA ASP A 199 -21.46 19.91 -11.57
C ASP A 199 -22.45 19.63 -10.43
N THR A 200 -22.72 18.39 -10.05
CA THR A 200 -23.74 18.09 -9.03
C THR A 200 -23.40 18.69 -7.67
N VAL A 201 -22.14 18.56 -7.23
CA VAL A 201 -21.68 19.09 -5.93
C VAL A 201 -21.67 20.61 -5.94
N ASP A 202 -21.06 21.21 -6.97
CA ASP A 202 -21.00 22.66 -7.14
C ASP A 202 -22.39 23.31 -7.19
N ASN A 203 -23.32 22.74 -7.97
CA ASN A 203 -24.69 23.25 -8.06
C ASN A 203 -25.46 23.12 -6.74
N GLY A 204 -25.23 22.03 -5.99
CA GLY A 204 -25.78 21.86 -4.64
C GLY A 204 -25.27 22.89 -3.63
N VAL A 205 -24.00 23.28 -3.73
CA VAL A 205 -23.45 24.40 -2.96
C VAL A 205 -24.10 25.73 -3.38
N ILE A 206 -24.23 25.99 -4.68
CA ILE A 206 -24.86 27.23 -5.20
C ILE A 206 -26.31 27.36 -4.73
N GLU A 207 -27.09 26.28 -4.74
CA GLU A 207 -28.49 26.25 -4.27
C GLU A 207 -28.63 26.68 -2.80
N HIS A 208 -27.58 26.49 -1.99
CA HIS A 208 -27.67 26.64 -0.53
C HIS A 208 -26.81 27.78 0.03
N LEU A 209 -25.78 28.24 -0.67
CA LEU A 209 -24.84 29.26 -0.20
C LEU A 209 -25.48 30.64 -0.07
N LEU A 210 -25.88 31.27 -1.19
CA LEU A 210 -26.47 32.62 -1.19
C LEU A 210 -27.76 32.71 -0.33
N PRO A 211 -28.68 31.72 -0.35
CA PRO A 211 -29.85 31.73 0.54
C PRO A 211 -29.52 31.50 2.01
N SER A 212 -28.30 31.05 2.37
CA SER A 212 -27.88 30.92 3.77
C SER A 212 -27.15 32.16 4.28
N LEU A 213 -26.47 32.93 3.42
CA LEU A 213 -25.92 34.25 3.79
C LEU A 213 -27.02 35.19 4.31
N HIS A 214 -28.24 35.10 3.76
CA HIS A 214 -29.39 35.91 4.20
C HIS A 214 -30.01 35.48 5.56
N LYS A 215 -29.38 34.54 6.30
CA LYS A 215 -29.92 33.98 7.55
C LYS A 215 -29.05 34.26 8.77
N ASN A 216 -29.68 34.11 9.94
CA ASN A 216 -29.07 34.31 11.26
C ASN A 216 -29.00 33.00 12.08
N ASP A 217 -29.17 31.85 11.46
CA ASP A 217 -29.20 30.51 12.08
C ASP A 217 -27.80 29.86 12.22
N TRP A 218 -26.74 30.51 11.72
CA TRP A 218 -25.36 30.04 11.73
C TRP A 218 -24.35 31.09 12.25
N ASP A 219 -23.20 30.60 12.70
CA ASP A 219 -22.02 31.40 13.10
C ASP A 219 -20.77 31.03 12.27
N VAL A 220 -20.68 29.77 11.81
CA VAL A 220 -19.69 29.31 10.83
C VAL A 220 -20.41 28.66 9.66
N LEU A 221 -20.09 29.06 8.42
CA LEU A 221 -20.60 28.48 7.18
C LEU A 221 -19.44 27.92 6.37
N ILE A 222 -19.53 26.66 5.95
CA ILE A 222 -18.54 25.95 5.14
C ILE A 222 -19.19 25.49 3.83
N ALA A 223 -18.58 25.83 2.70
CA ALA A 223 -19.04 25.49 1.36
C ALA A 223 -17.89 24.88 0.56
N HIS A 224 -17.94 23.58 0.26
CA HIS A 224 -16.84 22.85 -0.41
C HIS A 224 -17.21 22.46 -1.85
N PHE A 225 -16.58 23.11 -2.83
CA PHE A 225 -16.73 22.85 -4.26
C PHE A 225 -15.66 21.89 -4.79
N LEU A 226 -16.00 21.02 -5.76
CA LEU A 226 -15.09 19.99 -6.31
C LEU A 226 -14.79 20.15 -7.81
N GLY A 227 -15.55 20.98 -8.53
CA GLY A 227 -15.53 21.00 -10.00
C GLY A 227 -14.18 21.29 -10.67
N VAL A 228 -13.21 21.93 -10.01
CA VAL A 228 -11.85 22.16 -10.58
C VAL A 228 -10.87 21.01 -10.30
N ASP A 229 -10.98 20.29 -9.18
CA ASP A 229 -10.24 19.04 -8.98
C ASP A 229 -10.68 17.99 -10.00
N HIS A 230 -12.00 17.75 -10.09
CA HIS A 230 -12.57 16.84 -11.07
C HIS A 230 -12.26 17.26 -12.52
N ALA A 231 -12.22 18.57 -12.84
CA ALA A 231 -11.79 19.04 -14.16
C ALA A 231 -10.32 18.71 -14.43
N GLY A 232 -9.45 18.83 -13.42
CA GLY A 232 -8.07 18.36 -13.44
C GLY A 232 -7.98 16.88 -13.80
N HIS A 233 -8.59 15.99 -13.01
CA HIS A 233 -8.52 14.55 -13.22
C HIS A 233 -9.04 14.04 -14.57
N ILE A 234 -10.06 14.68 -15.15
CA ILE A 234 -10.62 14.24 -16.45
C ILE A 234 -9.85 14.85 -17.63
N PHE A 235 -9.47 16.14 -17.54
CA PHE A 235 -9.09 16.95 -18.71
C PHE A 235 -7.71 17.62 -18.60
N GLY A 236 -7.10 17.64 -17.41
CA GLY A 236 -5.92 18.44 -17.09
C GLY A 236 -6.24 19.92 -16.83
N VAL A 237 -5.26 20.63 -16.29
CA VAL A 237 -5.35 22.06 -15.96
C VAL A 237 -5.39 22.93 -17.22
N ASP A 238 -4.63 22.57 -18.26
CA ASP A 238 -4.67 23.25 -19.57
C ASP A 238 -5.88 22.78 -20.41
N SER A 239 -7.08 23.08 -19.93
CA SER A 239 -8.32 22.60 -20.54
C SER A 239 -9.47 23.62 -20.49
N THR A 240 -10.34 23.58 -21.51
CA THR A 240 -11.54 24.42 -21.56
C THR A 240 -12.48 24.18 -20.37
N PRO A 241 -12.72 22.94 -19.89
CA PRO A 241 -13.53 22.70 -18.69
C PRO A 241 -12.95 23.35 -17.42
N MET A 242 -11.62 23.30 -17.22
CA MET A 242 -10.96 23.99 -16.10
C MET A 242 -11.22 25.50 -16.15
N ILE A 243 -11.02 26.12 -17.33
CA ILE A 243 -11.28 27.55 -17.55
C ILE A 243 -12.76 27.89 -17.27
N GLN A 244 -13.69 27.09 -17.77
CA GLN A 244 -15.13 27.28 -17.56
C GLN A 244 -15.52 27.18 -16.08
N LYS A 245 -14.87 26.30 -15.32
CA LYS A 245 -15.09 26.16 -13.87
C LYS A 245 -14.54 27.34 -13.08
N LEU A 246 -13.34 27.82 -13.39
CA LEU A 246 -12.81 29.04 -12.77
C LEU A 246 -13.67 30.27 -13.09
N GLU A 247 -14.21 30.37 -14.32
CA GLU A 247 -15.17 31.41 -14.72
C GLU A 247 -16.57 31.22 -14.11
N GLN A 248 -16.95 30.01 -13.68
CA GLN A 248 -18.15 29.78 -12.86
C GLN A 248 -17.90 30.24 -11.42
N TYR A 249 -16.79 29.82 -10.81
CA TYR A 249 -16.40 30.18 -9.45
C TYR A 249 -16.27 31.70 -9.27
N ASN A 250 -15.68 32.42 -10.24
CA ASN A 250 -15.57 33.88 -10.16
C ASN A 250 -16.94 34.55 -9.98
N ARG A 251 -17.95 34.16 -10.76
CA ARG A 251 -19.31 34.73 -10.69
C ARG A 251 -19.99 34.43 -9.35
N ILE A 252 -19.84 33.21 -8.84
CA ILE A 252 -20.37 32.83 -7.52
C ILE A 252 -19.71 33.63 -6.41
N LEU A 253 -18.40 33.86 -6.52
CA LEU A 253 -17.64 34.67 -5.57
C LEU A 253 -17.99 36.16 -5.65
N GLU A 254 -18.32 36.69 -6.84
CA GLU A 254 -18.92 38.02 -7.02
C GLU A 254 -20.25 38.13 -6.28
N ASP A 255 -21.19 37.20 -6.51
CA ASP A 255 -22.48 37.18 -5.81
C ASP A 255 -22.34 37.07 -4.28
N VAL A 256 -21.39 36.25 -3.79
CA VAL A 256 -21.09 36.08 -2.35
C VAL A 256 -20.52 37.37 -1.75
N ILE A 257 -19.54 37.99 -2.42
CA ILE A 257 -18.87 39.21 -1.94
C ILE A 257 -19.85 40.39 -1.92
N ASP A 258 -20.64 40.58 -2.97
CA ASP A 258 -21.62 41.66 -3.04
C ASP A 258 -22.78 41.43 -2.05
N THR A 259 -23.21 40.18 -1.85
CA THR A 259 -24.17 39.83 -0.78
C THR A 259 -23.62 40.21 0.59
N LEU A 260 -22.40 39.76 0.94
CA LEU A 260 -21.78 40.09 2.23
C LEU A 260 -21.65 41.60 2.42
N LYS A 261 -21.10 42.32 1.42
CA LYS A 261 -20.96 43.78 1.46
C LYS A 261 -22.29 44.51 1.67
N SER A 262 -23.36 44.07 1.02
CA SER A 262 -24.70 44.67 1.18
C SER A 262 -25.27 44.48 2.59
N LEU A 263 -24.87 43.41 3.30
CA LEU A 263 -25.34 43.03 4.63
C LEU A 263 -24.36 43.39 5.77
N SER A 264 -23.17 43.89 5.45
CA SER A 264 -22.15 44.38 6.39
C SER A 264 -22.38 45.83 6.87
N THR A 265 -23.63 46.29 6.87
CA THR A 265 -24.00 47.60 7.43
C THR A 265 -23.87 47.62 8.97
N LEU A 266 -23.81 48.81 9.56
CA LEU A 266 -23.72 48.98 11.03
C LEU A 266 -24.97 48.41 11.72
N GLY A 267 -24.78 47.48 12.66
CA GLY A 267 -25.84 46.67 13.26
C GLY A 267 -26.38 45.55 12.37
N GLY A 268 -25.81 45.36 11.17
CA GLY A 268 -26.19 44.34 10.20
C GLY A 268 -25.63 42.95 10.52
N PRO A 269 -26.21 41.87 9.98
CA PRO A 269 -25.84 40.49 10.30
C PRO A 269 -24.41 40.12 9.90
N HIS A 270 -23.78 40.91 9.01
CA HIS A 270 -22.42 40.70 8.51
C HIS A 270 -21.45 41.83 8.83
N GLU A 271 -21.77 42.73 9.78
CA GLU A 271 -20.87 43.83 10.19
C GLU A 271 -19.48 43.32 10.61
N ASN A 272 -19.40 42.11 11.16
CA ASN A 272 -18.17 41.47 11.63
C ASN A 272 -18.05 40.00 11.17
N THR A 273 -18.11 39.79 9.85
CA THR A 273 -17.93 38.47 9.22
C THR A 273 -16.62 38.40 8.44
N LEU A 274 -15.80 37.39 8.71
CA LEU A 274 -14.62 37.09 7.90
C LEU A 274 -15.01 36.17 6.74
N LEU A 275 -14.64 36.54 5.52
CA LEU A 275 -14.69 35.67 4.35
C LEU A 275 -13.31 35.05 4.11
N LEU A 276 -13.26 33.73 3.96
CA LEU A 276 -12.11 32.98 3.50
C LEU A 276 -12.49 32.22 2.21
N VAL A 277 -11.65 32.30 1.19
CA VAL A 277 -11.76 31.53 -0.05
C VAL A 277 -10.44 30.80 -0.25
N MET A 278 -10.41 29.48 -0.15
CA MET A 278 -9.16 28.73 -0.02
C MET A 278 -9.19 27.38 -0.71
N GLY A 279 -8.01 26.86 -1.02
CA GLY A 279 -7.82 25.44 -1.32
C GLY A 279 -7.26 24.68 -0.12
N ASP A 280 -7.47 23.39 -0.17
CA ASP A 280 -6.93 22.41 0.76
C ASP A 280 -5.67 21.73 0.18
N HIS A 281 -5.55 21.58 -1.13
CA HIS A 281 -4.29 21.34 -1.85
C HIS A 281 -4.22 22.07 -3.21
N GLY A 282 -3.08 21.95 -3.89
CA GLY A 282 -2.95 22.19 -5.32
C GLY A 282 -3.06 20.88 -6.11
N GLN A 283 -2.70 20.92 -7.39
CA GLN A 283 -2.68 19.78 -8.31
C GLN A 283 -1.62 20.01 -9.40
N THR A 284 -1.03 18.96 -9.94
CA THR A 284 -0.16 19.07 -11.13
C THR A 284 -0.96 19.47 -12.37
N LEU A 285 -0.27 19.83 -13.47
CA LEU A 285 -0.93 20.14 -14.75
C LEU A 285 -1.83 19.00 -15.31
N ASN A 286 -1.64 17.76 -14.88
CA ASN A 286 -2.46 16.61 -15.26
C ASN A 286 -3.69 16.38 -14.36
N GLY A 287 -3.81 17.12 -13.24
CA GLY A 287 -4.73 16.79 -12.15
C GLY A 287 -4.20 15.76 -11.14
N ASP A 288 -2.98 15.22 -11.31
CA ASP A 288 -2.38 14.35 -10.29
C ASP A 288 -2.11 15.15 -8.99
N HIS A 289 -2.45 14.58 -7.83
CA HIS A 289 -2.19 15.13 -6.49
C HIS A 289 -2.00 13.99 -5.46
N GLY A 290 -1.80 14.33 -4.18
CA GLY A 290 -1.52 13.39 -3.09
C GLY A 290 -0.04 13.23 -2.72
N GLY A 291 0.86 13.68 -3.58
CA GLY A 291 2.31 13.73 -3.38
C GLY A 291 2.76 14.98 -2.61
N GLY A 292 3.86 15.56 -3.07
CA GLY A 292 4.61 16.62 -2.36
C GLY A 292 5.47 17.48 -3.29
N THR A 293 5.13 17.55 -4.57
CA THR A 293 5.74 18.50 -5.51
C THR A 293 5.19 19.90 -5.29
N ALA A 294 5.89 20.93 -5.80
CA ALA A 294 5.49 22.33 -5.63
C ALA A 294 4.04 22.61 -6.11
N GLU A 295 3.61 22.02 -7.24
CA GLU A 295 2.25 22.22 -7.76
C GLU A 295 1.16 21.63 -6.87
N GLU A 296 1.47 20.61 -6.07
CA GLU A 296 0.55 19.93 -5.16
C GLU A 296 0.47 20.62 -3.79
N VAL A 297 1.60 21.16 -3.29
CA VAL A 297 1.69 21.79 -1.96
C VAL A 297 1.41 23.29 -1.95
N GLU A 298 1.54 23.97 -3.10
CA GLU A 298 1.28 25.41 -3.24
C GLU A 298 -0.18 25.69 -3.65
N THR A 299 -1.03 25.84 -2.65
CA THR A 299 -2.43 26.26 -2.81
C THR A 299 -2.62 27.75 -2.45
N SER A 300 -3.85 28.25 -2.52
CA SER A 300 -4.21 29.63 -2.21
C SER A 300 -5.12 29.75 -1.00
N LEU A 301 -4.97 30.83 -0.26
CA LEU A 301 -5.99 31.34 0.67
C LEU A 301 -6.17 32.84 0.42
N PHE A 302 -7.39 33.25 0.12
CA PHE A 302 -7.82 34.64 0.12
C PHE A 302 -8.62 34.92 1.39
N ALA A 303 -8.41 36.08 2.00
CA ALA A 303 -9.14 36.53 3.18
C ALA A 303 -9.65 37.97 2.99
N TRP A 304 -10.88 38.24 3.44
CA TRP A 304 -11.47 39.58 3.45
C TRP A 304 -12.33 39.84 4.69
N SER A 305 -12.21 41.06 5.24
CA SER A 305 -13.01 41.59 6.36
C SER A 305 -13.74 42.86 5.91
N PRO A 306 -15.02 43.08 6.29
CA PRO A 306 -15.71 44.35 6.08
C PRO A 306 -15.21 45.48 7.00
N LYS A 307 -14.53 45.14 8.12
CA LYS A 307 -13.94 46.14 9.04
C LYS A 307 -12.47 46.35 8.75
N THR A 308 -12.16 47.52 8.21
CA THR A 308 -10.79 47.94 7.85
C THR A 308 -9.88 48.08 9.08
N PRO A 309 -8.72 47.40 9.11
CA PRO A 309 -7.69 47.59 10.14
C PRO A 309 -7.17 49.03 10.25
N PRO A 310 -6.74 49.49 11.44
CA PRO A 310 -6.11 50.80 11.59
C PRO A 310 -4.83 50.94 10.75
N ASN A 311 -4.60 52.13 10.18
CA ASN A 311 -3.49 52.38 9.25
C ASN A 311 -2.09 52.02 9.80
N ALA A 312 -1.88 52.07 11.12
CA ALA A 312 -0.62 51.69 11.74
C ALA A 312 -0.35 50.15 11.67
N VAL A 313 -1.41 49.34 11.71
CA VAL A 313 -1.35 47.87 11.66
C VAL A 313 -1.00 47.37 10.25
N LEU A 314 -1.18 48.20 9.21
CA LEU A 314 -0.77 47.88 7.83
C LEU A 314 0.74 47.61 7.69
N SER A 315 1.55 48.10 8.63
CA SER A 315 2.98 47.78 8.71
C SER A 315 3.28 46.30 9.05
N VAL A 316 2.32 45.60 9.64
CA VAL A 316 2.38 44.14 9.86
C VAL A 316 2.09 43.39 8.56
N LEU A 317 1.17 43.90 7.75
CA LEU A 317 0.74 43.37 6.46
C LEU A 317 1.75 43.64 5.31
N GLY A 318 3.05 43.84 5.62
CA GLY A 318 3.96 44.53 4.69
C GLY A 318 5.45 44.20 4.80
N LYS A 319 5.88 43.10 4.19
CA LYS A 319 7.20 43.00 3.50
C LYS A 319 7.17 41.98 2.35
N ASN A 320 6.10 42.05 1.56
CA ASN A 320 5.60 40.93 0.78
C ASN A 320 5.97 41.06 -0.70
N LEU A 321 5.73 40.00 -1.49
CA LEU A 321 5.88 40.07 -2.94
C LEU A 321 4.68 40.83 -3.50
N CYS A 322 4.90 42.08 -3.93
CA CYS A 322 3.88 42.92 -4.55
C CYS A 322 4.25 43.16 -6.02
N ASN A 323 3.25 43.08 -6.91
CA ASN A 323 3.42 43.38 -8.33
C ASN A 323 2.14 44.01 -8.90
N ALA A 324 2.25 44.71 -10.03
CA ALA A 324 1.08 45.19 -10.76
C ALA A 324 0.31 44.03 -11.40
N ASP A 325 -1.03 44.07 -11.33
CA ASP A 325 -1.93 43.23 -12.10
C ASP A 325 -1.98 43.67 -13.59
N LEU A 326 -2.82 43.01 -14.39
CA LEU A 326 -3.03 43.35 -15.81
C LEU A 326 -3.67 44.72 -16.04
N HIS A 327 -4.19 45.37 -14.99
CA HIS A 327 -4.79 46.70 -15.02
C HIS A 327 -3.87 47.78 -14.43
N GLY A 328 -2.64 47.42 -14.03
CA GLY A 328 -1.67 48.33 -13.42
C GLY A 328 -1.89 48.59 -11.92
N LYS A 329 -2.81 47.87 -11.26
CA LYS A 329 -3.02 47.96 -9.81
C LYS A 329 -2.04 47.03 -9.09
N GLU A 330 -1.31 47.55 -8.12
CA GLU A 330 -0.45 46.74 -7.27
C GLU A 330 -1.28 45.78 -6.38
N VAL A 331 -1.04 44.48 -6.52
CA VAL A 331 -1.52 43.39 -5.64
C VAL A 331 -0.34 42.87 -4.82
N CYS A 332 -0.55 42.60 -3.53
CA CYS A 332 0.47 42.02 -2.64
C CYS A 332 0.08 40.60 -2.21
N VAL A 333 1.02 39.67 -2.30
CA VAL A 333 0.81 38.26 -1.93
C VAL A 333 1.70 37.84 -0.76
N SER A 334 1.06 37.32 0.28
CA SER A 334 1.65 36.82 1.53
C SER A 334 1.97 35.32 1.42
N THR A 335 2.52 34.70 2.48
CA THR A 335 2.68 33.24 2.56
C THR A 335 2.28 32.73 3.95
N MET A 336 1.54 31.62 4.00
CA MET A 336 1.00 31.02 5.22
C MET A 336 1.17 29.51 5.19
N GLN A 337 1.42 28.89 6.35
CA GLN A 337 1.36 27.43 6.50
C GLN A 337 -0.11 27.03 6.73
N GLN A 338 -0.63 26.00 6.07
CA GLN A 338 -1.97 25.47 6.40
C GLN A 338 -2.07 25.03 7.88
N LEU A 339 -0.95 24.58 8.43
CA LEU A 339 -0.77 24.24 9.84
C LEU A 339 -1.21 25.36 10.82
N ASP A 340 -1.04 26.63 10.41
CA ASP A 340 -1.41 27.82 11.19
C ASP A 340 -2.93 28.07 11.24
N PHE A 341 -3.72 27.42 10.38
CA PHE A 341 -5.15 27.70 10.19
C PHE A 341 -5.96 27.51 11.47
N ALA A 342 -5.93 26.31 12.06
CA ALA A 342 -6.74 25.96 13.23
C ALA A 342 -6.58 26.94 14.40
N VAL A 343 -5.35 27.28 14.78
CA VAL A 343 -5.07 28.23 15.87
C VAL A 343 -5.42 29.66 15.52
N THR A 344 -5.23 30.07 14.26
CA THR A 344 -5.60 31.43 13.82
C THR A 344 -7.12 31.61 13.86
N ILE A 345 -7.89 30.64 13.37
CA ILE A 345 -9.35 30.67 13.43
C ILE A 345 -9.87 30.57 14.87
N ALA A 346 -9.24 29.77 15.73
CA ALA A 346 -9.58 29.70 17.16
C ALA A 346 -9.35 31.03 17.88
N ALA A 347 -8.22 31.71 17.63
CA ALA A 347 -7.92 33.03 18.15
C ALA A 347 -8.91 34.09 17.67
N LEU A 348 -9.24 34.10 16.38
CA LEU A 348 -10.19 35.03 15.77
C LEU A 348 -11.61 34.88 16.34
N LEU A 349 -12.06 33.65 16.64
CA LEU A 349 -13.41 33.37 17.17
C LEU A 349 -13.49 33.35 18.71
N GLY A 350 -12.38 33.57 19.43
CA GLY A 350 -12.35 33.60 20.89
C GLY A 350 -12.68 32.26 21.56
N ILE A 351 -12.13 31.16 21.03
CA ILE A 351 -12.35 29.78 21.48
C ILE A 351 -11.02 29.07 21.79
N PRO A 352 -11.04 27.96 22.58
CA PRO A 352 -9.84 27.19 22.87
C PRO A 352 -9.16 26.66 21.61
N PHE A 353 -7.83 26.65 21.63
CA PHE A 353 -7.01 26.17 20.52
C PHE A 353 -6.99 24.64 20.55
N PRO A 354 -7.20 23.93 19.43
CA PRO A 354 -7.19 22.47 19.40
C PRO A 354 -5.95 21.87 20.04
N PHE A 355 -6.12 20.95 20.99
CA PHE A 355 -5.04 20.47 21.86
C PHE A 355 -3.84 19.90 21.08
N GLY A 356 -4.10 19.14 20.00
CA GLY A 356 -3.07 18.54 19.16
C GLY A 356 -2.38 19.50 18.17
N SER A 357 -2.80 20.76 18.13
CA SER A 357 -2.26 21.72 17.15
C SER A 357 -0.81 22.08 17.43
N ILE A 358 -0.05 22.29 16.35
CA ILE A 358 1.35 22.75 16.41
C ILE A 358 1.60 24.00 15.54
N GLY A 359 0.54 24.59 14.98
CA GLY A 359 0.61 25.81 14.19
C GLY A 359 0.87 27.07 15.03
N ARG A 360 1.21 28.16 14.35
CA ARG A 360 1.35 29.51 14.93
C ARG A 360 0.15 30.36 14.51
N VAL A 361 -0.43 31.17 15.41
CA VAL A 361 -1.42 32.19 15.01
C VAL A 361 -0.78 33.10 13.96
N ASN A 362 -1.34 33.14 12.74
CA ASN A 362 -0.73 33.84 11.62
C ASN A 362 -0.87 35.37 11.79
N PRO A 363 0.23 36.16 11.78
CA PRO A 363 0.18 37.58 12.11
C PRO A 363 -0.63 38.40 11.10
N GLU A 364 -0.51 38.09 9.80
CA GLU A 364 -1.18 38.86 8.75
C GLU A 364 -2.68 38.56 8.71
N LEU A 365 -3.08 37.28 8.78
CA LEU A 365 -4.49 36.91 8.84
C LEU A 365 -5.17 37.41 10.13
N TYR A 366 -4.45 37.41 11.26
CA TYR A 366 -4.93 38.00 12.51
C TYR A 366 -5.06 39.54 12.41
N ALA A 367 -4.12 40.21 11.73
CA ALA A 367 -4.14 41.66 11.52
C ALA A 367 -5.32 42.16 10.67
N LEU A 368 -5.87 41.36 9.73
CA LEU A 368 -7.10 41.70 9.00
C LEU A 368 -8.32 41.90 9.91
N SER A 369 -8.30 41.33 11.13
CA SER A 369 -9.36 41.51 12.13
C SER A 369 -9.14 42.72 13.07
N ALA A 370 -8.03 43.46 12.97
CA ALA A 370 -7.71 44.49 13.96
C ALA A 370 -8.73 45.65 14.01
N GLY A 371 -9.45 45.92 12.91
CA GLY A 371 -10.52 46.92 12.84
C GLY A 371 -11.82 46.53 13.56
N THR A 372 -11.90 45.31 14.10
CA THR A 372 -13.06 44.80 14.86
C THR A 372 -13.00 45.18 16.34
N TRP A 373 -11.81 45.54 16.84
CA TRP A 373 -11.55 45.71 18.26
C TRP A 373 -11.91 47.12 18.73
N ASP A 374 -13.12 47.22 19.29
CA ASP A 374 -13.62 48.40 19.96
C ASP A 374 -12.62 48.86 21.06
N ASN A 375 -12.09 50.08 20.93
CA ASN A 375 -11.25 50.74 21.94
C ASN A 375 -12.13 51.28 23.09
N GLN A 376 -12.96 50.43 23.70
CA GLN A 376 -13.83 50.82 24.80
C GLN A 376 -13.01 51.20 26.04
N GLN A 377 -13.06 52.49 26.37
CA GLN A 377 -12.50 53.09 27.58
C GLN A 377 -13.31 52.66 28.82
N ILE A 378 -13.17 51.39 29.24
CA ILE A 378 -13.65 50.93 30.55
C ILE A 378 -12.63 51.42 31.59
N GLY A 379 -12.91 52.59 32.16
CA GLY A 379 -11.87 53.45 32.72
C GLY A 379 -11.28 53.05 34.06
N ALA A 380 -9.95 53.14 34.16
CA ALA A 380 -9.24 53.61 35.34
C ALA A 380 -7.93 54.30 34.90
N ASN A 381 -7.79 55.58 35.27
CA ASN A 381 -6.65 56.48 35.06
C ASN A 381 -6.25 56.82 33.59
N ASP A 382 -6.08 58.12 33.34
CA ASP A 382 -5.62 58.68 32.07
C ASP A 382 -4.10 58.48 31.92
N CYS A 383 -3.69 57.62 30.99
CA CYS A 383 -2.29 57.23 30.76
C CYS A 383 -1.92 57.20 29.26
N THR A 384 -2.25 58.29 28.56
CA THR A 384 -1.86 58.61 27.17
C THR A 384 -2.56 57.82 26.06
N GLN A 385 -2.62 58.42 24.86
CA GLN A 385 -2.98 57.69 23.64
C GLN A 385 -1.96 56.57 23.38
N GLN A 386 -2.45 55.33 23.37
CA GLN A 386 -1.70 54.15 22.96
C GLN A 386 -1.71 54.04 21.43
N ASN A 387 -0.61 53.56 20.83
CA ASN A 387 -0.51 53.38 19.39
C ASN A 387 -1.30 52.12 18.96
N ASP A 388 -2.14 52.20 17.93
CA ASP A 388 -2.92 51.05 17.44
C ASP A 388 -2.04 49.83 17.11
N LEU A 389 -0.83 50.07 16.58
CA LEU A 389 0.15 49.01 16.33
C LEU A 389 0.67 48.37 17.62
N GLU A 390 0.88 49.16 18.68
CA GLU A 390 1.35 48.68 19.98
C GLU A 390 0.24 47.89 20.71
N ALA A 391 -1.01 48.36 20.61
CA ALA A 391 -2.18 47.65 21.10
C ALA A 391 -2.40 46.32 20.35
N TRP A 392 -2.22 46.31 19.03
CA TRP A 392 -2.24 45.07 18.23
C TRP A 392 -1.11 44.12 18.61
N MET A 393 0.13 44.62 18.74
CA MET A 393 1.30 43.82 19.14
C MET A 393 1.10 43.18 20.52
N ARG A 394 0.51 43.89 21.49
CA ARG A 394 0.15 43.32 22.79
C ARG A 394 -0.86 42.18 22.65
N ARG A 395 -2.00 42.40 21.96
CA ARG A 395 -3.04 41.36 21.75
C ARG A 395 -2.52 40.14 20.98
N TYR A 396 -1.60 40.33 20.05
CA TYR A 396 -0.95 39.25 19.31
C TYR A 396 0.08 38.50 20.18
N ALA A 397 0.86 39.19 21.02
CA ALA A 397 1.75 38.55 21.99
C ALA A 397 0.98 37.73 23.05
N GLU A 398 -0.18 38.20 23.50
CA GLU A 398 -1.10 37.48 24.38
C GLU A 398 -1.63 36.19 23.72
N ALA A 399 -2.09 36.27 22.47
CA ALA A 399 -2.51 35.10 21.70
C ALA A 399 -1.36 34.09 21.47
N LEU A 400 -0.16 34.57 21.14
CA LEU A 400 1.04 33.72 20.99
C LEU A 400 1.47 33.08 22.32
N CYS A 401 1.35 33.75 23.46
CA CYS A 401 1.64 33.15 24.76
C CYS A 401 0.76 31.90 25.01
N ILE A 402 -0.53 32.01 24.69
CA ILE A 402 -1.52 30.93 24.84
C ILE A 402 -1.25 29.81 23.83
N ASN A 403 -0.89 30.16 22.58
CA ASN A 403 -0.42 29.22 21.57
C ASN A 403 0.78 28.40 22.06
N CYS A 404 1.81 29.08 22.60
CA CYS A 404 3.01 28.44 23.14
C CYS A 404 2.68 27.50 24.31
N TRP A 405 1.79 27.91 25.21
CA TRP A 405 1.38 27.09 26.35
C TRP A 405 0.54 25.86 25.94
N GLN A 406 -0.36 25.99 24.96
CA GLN A 406 -1.08 24.84 24.40
C GLN A 406 -0.11 23.86 23.72
N VAL A 407 0.80 24.37 22.87
CA VAL A 407 1.84 23.53 22.24
C VAL A 407 2.74 22.87 23.28
N LYS A 408 3.11 23.57 24.37
CA LYS A 408 3.89 22.98 25.47
C LYS A 408 3.13 21.86 26.19
N ARG A 409 1.82 22.03 26.46
CA ARG A 409 0.97 20.96 27.02
C ARG A 409 0.91 19.74 26.09
N TYR A 410 0.83 19.96 24.79
CA TYR A 410 0.87 18.88 23.79
C TYR A 410 2.22 18.16 23.78
N ILE A 411 3.34 18.90 23.74
CA ILE A 411 4.71 18.33 23.83
C ILE A 411 4.86 17.45 25.07
N ASP A 412 4.47 17.95 26.24
CA ASP A 412 4.61 17.23 27.51
C ASP A 412 3.74 15.97 27.54
N ARG A 413 2.50 16.05 27.02
CA ARG A 413 1.61 14.90 26.96
C ARG A 413 2.08 13.86 25.95
N TYR A 414 2.42 14.28 24.73
CA TYR A 414 2.92 13.42 23.65
C TYR A 414 4.20 12.70 24.07
N SER A 415 5.16 13.42 24.67
CA SER A 415 6.43 12.84 25.14
C SER A 415 6.26 11.86 26.29
N ALA A 416 5.16 11.96 27.05
CA ALA A 416 4.82 11.03 28.14
C ALA A 416 4.01 9.79 27.70
N THR A 417 3.40 9.79 26.50
CA THR A 417 2.53 8.68 26.04
C THR A 417 2.95 8.03 24.73
N SER A 418 3.75 8.69 23.88
CA SER A 418 4.14 8.16 22.57
C SER A 418 5.13 7.00 22.68
N VAL A 419 4.91 5.96 21.87
CA VAL A 419 5.85 4.83 21.73
C VAL A 419 7.07 5.22 20.89
N ILE A 420 6.92 6.26 20.05
CA ILE A 420 7.96 6.91 19.26
C ILE A 420 7.91 8.40 19.59
N GLY A 421 8.66 8.78 20.63
CA GLY A 421 8.85 10.16 21.06
C GLY A 421 10.08 10.82 20.44
N PHE A 422 10.21 12.12 20.66
CA PHE A 422 11.38 12.93 20.28
C PHE A 422 12.63 12.57 21.11
N ARG A 423 13.83 12.98 20.67
CA ARG A 423 15.05 12.75 21.46
C ARG A 423 15.09 13.70 22.65
N ALA A 424 15.72 13.27 23.74
CA ALA A 424 15.87 14.09 24.94
C ALA A 424 16.65 15.40 24.67
N GLU A 425 17.60 15.39 23.74
CA GLU A 425 18.36 16.58 23.31
C GLU A 425 17.45 17.61 22.65
N ASP A 426 16.62 17.18 21.69
CA ASP A 426 15.66 18.04 20.99
C ASP A 426 14.60 18.62 21.95
N LEU A 427 14.06 17.78 22.85
CA LEU A 427 13.11 18.19 23.88
C LEU A 427 13.70 19.21 24.86
N ASN A 428 14.96 19.03 25.28
CA ASN A 428 15.66 19.98 26.14
C ASN A 428 15.86 21.34 25.43
N HIS A 429 16.17 21.35 24.14
CA HIS A 429 16.30 22.57 23.36
C HIS A 429 14.96 23.32 23.23
N VAL A 430 13.88 22.61 22.89
CA VAL A 430 12.53 23.18 22.80
C VAL A 430 12.03 23.68 24.17
N ALA A 431 12.37 23.00 25.26
CA ALA A 431 12.05 23.46 26.62
C ALA A 431 12.86 24.71 27.05
N ASP A 432 14.11 24.84 26.63
CA ASP A 432 14.94 26.04 26.84
C ASP A 432 14.38 27.26 26.07
N LEU A 433 13.99 27.09 24.81
CA LEU A 433 13.29 28.13 24.03
C LEU A 433 11.98 28.58 24.72
N TYR A 434 11.15 27.63 25.17
CA TYR A 434 9.93 27.93 25.92
C TYR A 434 10.21 28.72 27.21
N SER A 435 11.23 28.31 27.96
CA SER A 435 11.61 28.94 29.23
C SER A 435 12.10 30.37 29.03
N LYS A 436 12.87 30.63 27.98
CA LYS A 436 13.29 31.99 27.57
C LYS A 436 12.09 32.86 27.19
N ALA A 437 11.17 32.33 26.39
CA ALA A 437 9.98 33.05 25.97
C ALA A 437 9.05 33.39 27.16
N GLN A 438 8.87 32.48 28.13
CA GLN A 438 8.14 32.78 29.38
C GLN A 438 8.87 33.81 30.26
N ALA A 439 10.20 33.72 30.39
CA ALA A 439 10.97 34.61 31.25
C ALA A 439 10.86 36.07 30.80
N ASN A 440 11.00 36.33 29.49
CA ASN A 440 10.90 37.67 28.91
C ASN A 440 9.54 38.32 29.20
N TRP A 441 8.42 37.58 29.09
CA TRP A 441 7.09 38.15 29.29
C TRP A 441 6.91 38.78 30.67
N SER A 442 7.53 38.17 31.69
CA SER A 442 7.50 38.65 33.07
C SER A 442 8.23 39.98 33.30
N SER A 443 9.14 40.39 32.40
CA SER A 443 9.77 41.71 32.43
C SER A 443 8.99 42.74 31.60
N VAL A 444 8.41 42.35 30.46
CA VAL A 444 7.54 43.21 29.62
C VAL A 444 6.27 43.64 30.38
N LEU A 445 5.72 42.78 31.24
CA LEU A 445 4.61 43.16 32.11
C LEU A 445 5.02 44.18 33.19
N ARG A 446 6.27 44.14 33.69
CA ARG A 446 6.75 45.10 34.71
C ARG A 446 7.06 46.47 34.14
N SER A 447 7.62 46.54 32.92
CA SER A 447 7.91 47.83 32.27
C SER A 447 6.66 48.61 31.86
N THR A 448 5.49 47.96 31.82
CA THR A 448 4.21 48.59 31.42
C THR A 448 3.29 48.98 32.58
N CYS A 449 3.68 48.77 33.85
CA CYS A 449 2.93 49.22 35.04
C CYS A 449 3.88 49.58 36.19
N PRO A 450 4.21 50.87 36.40
CA PRO A 450 4.87 51.32 37.62
C PRO A 450 3.94 51.15 38.82
N LEU A 451 4.31 50.32 39.80
CA LEU A 451 3.63 50.29 41.09
C LEU A 451 4.10 51.46 41.96
N GLU A 452 3.19 52.18 42.60
CA GLU A 452 3.47 53.37 43.43
C GLU A 452 4.14 53.03 44.79
N THR A 453 5.33 52.40 44.82
CA THR A 453 6.21 52.39 46.01
C THR A 453 7.69 52.11 45.66
N SER A 454 8.40 53.10 45.09
CA SER A 454 9.87 53.17 45.16
C SER A 454 10.37 54.61 44.97
N SER A 455 11.58 54.90 45.46
CA SER A 455 12.18 56.24 45.52
C SER A 455 12.60 56.80 44.16
N GLN A 456 12.55 58.13 44.00
CA GLN A 456 12.55 58.82 42.70
C GLN A 456 13.86 58.77 41.88
N ASP A 457 14.98 58.27 42.43
CA ASP A 457 16.30 58.45 41.84
C ASP A 457 16.80 57.33 40.90
N GLU A 458 16.11 56.19 40.80
CA GLU A 458 16.44 55.13 39.81
C GLU A 458 15.50 55.14 38.57
N LEU A 459 14.46 55.97 38.56
CA LEU A 459 13.36 55.89 37.58
C LEU A 459 13.57 56.77 36.32
N LYS A 460 14.68 56.56 35.59
CA LYS A 460 15.01 57.40 34.40
C LYS A 460 15.44 56.72 33.10
N GLU A 461 15.65 55.40 33.06
CA GLU A 461 16.30 54.75 31.91
C GLU A 461 15.38 53.86 31.02
N CYS A 462 14.06 53.82 31.27
CA CYS A 462 13.10 53.03 30.46
C CYS A 462 11.80 53.75 30.07
N ALA A 463 11.73 55.08 30.18
CA ALA A 463 10.49 55.85 29.99
C ALA A 463 10.14 56.23 28.52
N ASN A 464 10.62 55.48 27.52
CA ASN A 464 10.42 55.79 26.09
C ASN A 464 9.49 54.76 25.41
N LYS A 465 8.51 55.21 24.61
CA LYS A 465 7.58 54.34 23.87
C LYS A 465 8.28 53.37 22.89
N GLU A 466 9.43 53.75 22.34
CA GLU A 466 10.27 52.84 21.53
C GLU A 466 10.78 51.62 22.31
N CYS A 467 11.03 51.75 23.63
CA CYS A 467 11.45 50.65 24.48
C CYS A 467 10.32 49.61 24.64
N THR A 468 9.08 50.06 24.86
CA THR A 468 7.91 49.16 24.97
C THR A 468 7.62 48.44 23.66
N SER A 469 7.64 49.15 22.53
CA SER A 469 7.41 48.56 21.20
C SER A 469 8.49 47.53 20.82
N SER A 470 9.76 47.84 21.09
CA SER A 470 10.87 46.88 20.84
C SER A 470 10.84 45.69 21.80
N ALA A 471 10.45 45.87 23.07
CA ALA A 471 10.26 44.77 24.01
C ALA A 471 9.10 43.84 23.63
N LEU A 472 7.96 44.37 23.17
CA LEU A 472 6.85 43.58 22.61
C LEU A 472 7.28 42.81 21.35
N ARG A 473 8.11 43.42 20.50
CA ARG A 473 8.65 42.74 19.31
C ARG A 473 9.53 41.56 19.68
N LEU A 474 10.51 41.76 20.58
CA LEU A 474 11.37 40.68 21.08
C LEU A 474 10.59 39.54 21.74
N GLN A 475 9.43 39.83 22.33
CA GLN A 475 8.54 38.81 22.87
C GLN A 475 7.81 38.01 21.78
N ILE A 476 7.27 38.70 20.76
CA ILE A 476 6.62 38.09 19.60
C ILE A 476 7.60 37.18 18.86
N ASP A 477 8.83 37.65 18.65
CA ASP A 477 9.92 36.90 18.03
C ASP A 477 10.24 35.65 18.86
N ALA A 478 10.45 35.78 20.19
CA ALA A 478 10.76 34.64 21.08
C ALA A 478 9.64 33.57 21.16
N TYR A 479 8.36 33.97 21.13
CA TYR A 479 7.25 33.00 21.02
C TYR A 479 7.20 32.35 19.64
N SER A 480 7.46 33.12 18.57
CA SER A 480 7.48 32.63 17.19
C SER A 480 8.60 31.61 16.96
N ASP A 481 9.79 31.85 17.53
CA ASP A 481 10.94 30.95 17.48
C ASP A 481 10.65 29.59 18.14
N PHE A 482 9.98 29.59 19.30
CA PHE A 482 9.59 28.34 19.98
C PHE A 482 8.62 27.50 19.12
N LEU A 483 7.54 28.13 18.64
CA LEU A 483 6.52 27.46 17.82
C LEU A 483 7.12 26.92 16.50
N GLU A 484 7.92 27.75 15.81
CA GLU A 484 8.52 27.37 14.54
C GLU A 484 9.61 26.31 14.69
N SER A 485 10.38 26.34 15.79
CA SER A 485 11.37 25.30 16.11
C SER A 485 10.70 23.96 16.39
N PHE A 486 9.59 23.95 17.14
CA PHE A 486 8.86 22.71 17.37
C PHE A 486 8.17 22.18 16.10
N ALA A 487 7.59 23.06 15.26
CA ALA A 487 7.01 22.64 13.98
C ALA A 487 8.05 22.02 13.02
N LYS A 488 9.29 22.53 13.01
CA LYS A 488 10.42 21.93 12.25
C LYS A 488 10.84 20.57 12.81
N LEU A 489 10.90 20.43 14.15
CA LEU A 489 11.16 19.14 14.80
C LEU A 489 10.06 18.11 14.53
N ALA A 490 8.80 18.54 14.52
CA ALA A 490 7.65 17.69 14.22
C ALA A 490 7.67 17.16 12.77
N ARG A 491 7.98 18.00 11.78
CA ARG A 491 8.12 17.59 10.36
C ARG A 491 9.23 16.55 10.16
N SER A 492 10.43 16.84 10.65
CA SER A 492 11.57 15.92 10.55
C SER A 492 11.39 14.60 11.33
N ALA A 493 10.45 14.54 12.29
CA ALA A 493 10.10 13.32 13.02
C ALA A 493 8.91 12.54 12.42
N TRP A 494 7.96 13.20 11.73
CA TRP A 494 6.68 12.60 11.35
C TRP A 494 6.39 12.57 9.83
N THR A 495 7.02 13.43 9.03
CA THR A 495 6.74 13.55 7.57
C THR A 495 7.94 13.27 6.66
N GLU A 496 9.19 13.35 7.15
CA GLU A 496 10.40 13.15 6.33
C GLU A 496 10.93 11.70 6.40
N PHE A 497 10.94 10.98 5.26
CA PHE A 497 11.42 9.60 5.18
C PHE A 497 12.91 9.44 5.57
N ASP A 498 13.24 8.44 6.39
CA ASP A 498 14.64 8.06 6.63
C ASP A 498 15.17 7.25 5.43
N LEU A 499 15.68 7.99 4.44
CA LEU A 499 16.29 7.46 3.22
C LEU A 499 17.51 6.57 3.50
N TRP A 500 18.18 6.70 4.64
CA TRP A 500 19.30 5.82 5.01
C TRP A 500 18.79 4.46 5.48
N LEU A 501 17.80 4.42 6.39
CA LEU A 501 17.13 3.19 6.81
C LEU A 501 16.47 2.46 5.62
N MET A 502 15.77 3.20 4.76
CA MET A 502 15.19 2.67 3.52
C MET A 502 16.27 2.15 2.56
N GLY A 503 17.33 2.91 2.30
CA GLY A 503 18.41 2.54 1.41
C GLY A 503 19.17 1.29 1.89
N ILE A 504 19.43 1.18 3.19
CA ILE A 504 20.03 -0.01 3.81
C ILE A 504 19.09 -1.21 3.70
N GLY A 505 17.81 -1.06 4.07
CA GLY A 505 16.81 -2.12 3.98
C GLY A 505 16.66 -2.66 2.56
N LEU A 506 16.52 -1.78 1.57
CA LEU A 506 16.47 -2.13 0.16
C LEU A 506 17.75 -2.82 -0.34
N SER A 507 18.93 -2.35 0.08
CA SER A 507 20.21 -2.95 -0.29
C SER A 507 20.36 -4.38 0.25
N VAL A 508 19.96 -4.62 1.51
CA VAL A 508 19.96 -5.97 2.11
C VAL A 508 18.94 -6.88 1.39
N MET A 509 17.77 -6.36 1.02
CA MET A 509 16.75 -7.08 0.25
C MET A 509 17.29 -7.51 -1.13
N ILE A 510 17.84 -6.57 -1.91
CA ILE A 510 18.38 -6.83 -3.26
C ILE A 510 19.51 -7.86 -3.19
N LEU A 511 20.43 -7.73 -2.21
CA LEU A 511 21.51 -8.70 -2.02
C LEU A 511 20.98 -10.10 -1.68
N SER A 512 20.02 -10.19 -0.75
CA SER A 512 19.37 -11.43 -0.35
C SER A 512 18.72 -12.14 -1.55
N VAL A 513 17.80 -11.45 -2.25
CA VAL A 513 17.09 -11.98 -3.43
C VAL A 513 18.07 -12.37 -4.55
N SER A 514 19.12 -11.57 -4.80
CA SER A 514 20.13 -11.91 -5.81
C SER A 514 20.85 -13.22 -5.53
N THR A 515 21.15 -13.53 -4.25
CA THR A 515 21.79 -14.81 -3.90
C THR A 515 20.85 -16.01 -4.08
N GLN A 516 19.53 -15.81 -3.97
CA GLN A 516 18.53 -16.86 -4.16
C GLN A 516 18.24 -17.11 -5.65
N ALA A 517 18.02 -16.04 -6.43
CA ALA A 517 17.66 -16.11 -7.84
C ALA A 517 18.71 -16.83 -8.72
N LEU A 518 19.99 -16.76 -8.35
CA LEU A 518 21.08 -17.44 -9.07
C LEU A 518 21.12 -18.96 -8.86
N ALA A 519 20.37 -19.50 -7.89
CA ALA A 519 20.50 -20.90 -7.46
C ALA A 519 19.42 -21.84 -8.04
N GLU A 520 18.14 -21.57 -7.79
CA GLU A 520 17.13 -22.61 -7.57
C GLU A 520 17.02 -23.68 -8.69
N GLY A 521 16.63 -23.31 -9.91
CA GLY A 521 16.44 -24.28 -10.99
C GLY A 521 17.73 -24.98 -11.47
N ARG A 522 18.83 -24.23 -11.58
CA ARG A 522 20.12 -24.75 -12.06
C ARG A 522 20.78 -25.67 -11.03
N VAL A 523 20.65 -25.35 -9.75
CA VAL A 523 21.15 -26.18 -8.63
C VAL A 523 20.27 -27.41 -8.44
N ALA A 524 18.94 -27.31 -8.53
CA ALA A 524 18.06 -28.48 -8.45
C ALA A 524 18.38 -29.53 -9.53
N ASN A 525 18.55 -29.10 -10.78
CA ASN A 525 18.97 -29.99 -11.87
C ASN A 525 20.36 -30.60 -11.62
N PHE A 526 21.35 -29.80 -11.20
CA PHE A 526 22.72 -30.27 -10.90
C PHE A 526 22.76 -31.28 -9.73
N LEU A 527 21.99 -31.07 -8.67
CA LEU A 527 21.90 -32.00 -7.54
C LEU A 527 21.19 -33.31 -7.93
N LEU A 528 20.14 -33.22 -8.75
CA LEU A 528 19.48 -34.39 -9.34
C LEU A 528 20.45 -35.19 -10.22
N ALA A 529 21.20 -34.52 -11.09
CA ALA A 529 22.26 -35.12 -11.93
C ALA A 529 23.32 -35.83 -11.07
N THR A 530 23.83 -35.14 -10.05
CA THR A 530 24.85 -35.65 -9.12
C THR A 530 24.37 -36.91 -8.41
N SER A 531 23.10 -36.98 -8.00
CA SER A 531 22.52 -38.19 -7.39
C SER A 531 22.52 -39.39 -8.35
N CYS A 532 22.27 -39.15 -9.64
CA CYS A 532 22.24 -40.18 -10.66
C CYS A 532 23.65 -40.65 -11.03
N ILE A 533 24.60 -39.71 -11.20
CA ILE A 533 26.03 -40.02 -11.45
C ILE A 533 26.62 -40.85 -10.30
N ALA A 534 26.31 -40.50 -9.05
CA ALA A 534 26.74 -41.29 -7.88
C ALA A 534 26.16 -42.72 -7.87
N SER A 535 24.93 -42.90 -8.37
CA SER A 535 24.29 -44.22 -8.51
C SER A 535 24.98 -45.04 -9.60
N VAL A 536 25.13 -44.48 -10.81
CA VAL A 536 25.87 -45.10 -11.94
C VAL A 536 27.27 -45.52 -11.52
N TRP A 537 28.01 -44.67 -10.81
CA TRP A 537 29.34 -44.97 -10.30
C TRP A 537 29.34 -46.14 -9.29
N HIS A 538 28.39 -46.17 -8.36
CA HIS A 538 28.24 -47.25 -7.38
C HIS A 538 27.87 -48.59 -8.03
N SER A 539 27.05 -48.56 -9.08
CA SER A 539 26.61 -49.73 -9.84
C SER A 539 27.71 -50.25 -10.78
N ALA A 540 28.46 -49.36 -11.44
CA ALA A 540 29.62 -49.70 -12.27
C ALA A 540 30.77 -50.29 -11.44
N THR A 541 31.10 -49.71 -10.28
CA THR A 541 32.12 -50.26 -9.36
C THR A 541 31.73 -51.60 -8.74
N LYS A 542 30.44 -51.97 -8.79
CA LYS A 542 29.91 -53.31 -8.45
C LYS A 542 29.82 -54.27 -9.65
N GLY A 543 30.25 -53.88 -10.84
CA GLY A 543 30.18 -54.69 -12.06
C GLY A 543 28.75 -54.93 -12.58
N LYS A 544 27.77 -54.12 -12.15
CA LYS A 544 26.34 -54.27 -12.50
C LYS A 544 25.85 -53.02 -13.22
N PHE A 545 25.93 -52.99 -14.55
CA PHE A 545 25.31 -51.89 -15.31
C PHE A 545 23.78 -51.91 -15.16
N ILE A 546 23.15 -50.74 -15.01
CA ILE A 546 21.70 -50.60 -14.77
C ILE A 546 21.13 -49.62 -15.80
N ILE A 547 20.28 -50.12 -16.69
CA ILE A 547 19.73 -49.32 -17.79
C ILE A 547 18.85 -48.18 -17.27
N GLU A 548 18.15 -48.38 -16.14
CA GLU A 548 17.33 -47.35 -15.51
C GLU A 548 18.15 -46.14 -14.99
N GLU A 549 19.40 -46.34 -14.57
CA GLU A 549 20.29 -45.24 -14.16
C GLU A 549 20.79 -44.43 -15.37
N PHE A 550 21.11 -45.12 -16.47
CA PHE A 550 21.53 -44.46 -17.71
C PHE A 550 20.39 -43.64 -18.34
N VAL A 551 19.17 -44.19 -18.38
CA VAL A 551 17.97 -43.49 -18.86
C VAL A 551 17.65 -42.27 -17.99
N PHE A 552 17.78 -42.37 -16.67
CA PHE A 552 17.57 -41.24 -15.75
C PHE A 552 18.62 -40.14 -15.97
N LEU A 553 19.90 -40.50 -16.13
CA LEU A 553 20.96 -39.53 -16.41
C LEU A 553 20.75 -38.82 -17.76
N LEU A 554 20.39 -39.56 -18.81
CA LEU A 554 20.09 -39.02 -20.14
C LEU A 554 18.90 -38.04 -20.10
N LEU A 555 17.81 -38.40 -19.40
CA LEU A 555 16.65 -37.51 -19.25
C LEU A 555 16.97 -36.28 -18.39
N ASN A 556 17.87 -36.37 -17.40
CA ASN A 556 18.33 -35.21 -16.65
C ASN A 556 19.12 -34.22 -17.53
N ILE A 557 19.88 -34.71 -18.51
CA ILE A 557 20.54 -33.86 -19.52
C ILE A 557 19.48 -33.14 -20.37
N PHE A 558 18.47 -33.85 -20.89
CA PHE A 558 17.36 -33.20 -21.62
C PHE A 558 16.61 -32.15 -20.79
N ILE A 559 16.40 -32.42 -19.49
CA ILE A 559 15.87 -31.43 -18.52
C ILE A 559 16.79 -30.19 -18.45
N ARG A 560 18.12 -30.36 -18.40
CA ARG A 560 19.06 -29.24 -18.33
C ARG A 560 18.94 -28.32 -19.55
N PHE A 561 18.93 -28.89 -20.75
CA PHE A 561 18.70 -28.13 -21.99
C PHE A 561 17.33 -27.41 -21.94
N GLY A 562 16.26 -28.11 -21.57
CA GLY A 562 14.92 -27.50 -21.50
C GLY A 562 14.75 -26.39 -20.43
N ILE A 563 15.57 -26.40 -19.37
CA ILE A 563 15.65 -25.34 -18.36
C ILE A 563 16.50 -24.15 -18.84
N GLU A 564 17.58 -24.39 -19.59
CA GLU A 564 18.45 -23.30 -20.09
C GLU A 564 17.86 -22.57 -21.29
N PHE A 565 17.16 -23.27 -22.18
CA PHE A 565 16.52 -22.68 -23.36
C PHE A 565 15.05 -22.31 -23.14
N GLY A 566 14.42 -22.81 -22.08
CA GLY A 566 13.03 -22.56 -21.72
C GLY A 566 12.05 -23.07 -22.77
N MET A 567 11.46 -24.25 -22.56
CA MET A 567 10.43 -24.82 -23.45
C MET A 567 9.33 -23.78 -23.72
N SER A 568 9.30 -23.28 -24.97
CA SER A 568 8.98 -21.87 -25.27
C SER A 568 7.67 -21.34 -24.69
N LYS A 569 7.69 -20.10 -24.21
CA LYS A 569 6.48 -19.27 -24.04
C LYS A 569 5.85 -19.03 -25.43
N GLN A 570 4.89 -19.90 -25.78
CA GLN A 570 4.00 -19.80 -26.95
C GLN A 570 4.68 -19.47 -28.29
N ILE A 571 5.05 -20.51 -29.06
CA ILE A 571 5.19 -20.39 -30.52
C ILE A 571 3.79 -20.21 -31.12
N SER A 572 3.30 -18.97 -31.11
CA SER A 572 2.08 -18.55 -31.78
C SER A 572 2.40 -18.04 -33.18
N GLY A 573 2.51 -18.97 -34.13
CA GLY A 573 2.74 -18.68 -35.55
C GLY A 573 4.11 -19.14 -36.08
N SER A 574 4.19 -19.28 -37.40
CA SER A 574 5.26 -19.97 -38.14
C SER A 574 6.53 -19.13 -38.33
N ILE A 575 7.04 -18.51 -37.27
CA ILE A 575 8.29 -17.74 -37.29
C ILE A 575 9.23 -18.23 -36.19
N ILE A 576 9.97 -19.30 -36.50
CA ILE A 576 11.21 -19.62 -35.79
C ILE A 576 12.19 -18.48 -36.10
N SER A 577 12.61 -17.70 -35.10
CA SER A 577 13.69 -16.73 -35.30
C SER A 577 15.00 -17.47 -35.54
N ASN A 578 15.86 -16.92 -36.40
CA ASN A 578 17.13 -17.56 -36.78
C ASN A 578 18.04 -17.83 -35.57
N ASP A 579 17.90 -17.04 -34.49
CA ASP A 579 18.74 -17.11 -33.29
C ASP A 579 18.36 -18.23 -32.31
N HIS A 580 17.22 -18.92 -32.50
CA HIS A 580 16.83 -20.04 -31.64
C HIS A 580 17.71 -21.26 -31.97
N PRO A 581 18.37 -21.96 -31.02
CA PRO A 581 19.26 -23.10 -31.34
C PRO A 581 18.59 -24.30 -32.03
N VAL A 582 17.25 -24.35 -32.07
CA VAL A 582 16.50 -25.33 -32.89
C VAL A 582 16.67 -25.03 -34.38
N SER A 583 16.89 -23.76 -34.78
CA SER A 583 17.19 -23.36 -36.17
C SER A 583 18.45 -24.05 -36.71
N ILE A 584 19.45 -24.31 -35.86
CA ILE A 584 20.69 -25.02 -36.22
C ILE A 584 20.37 -26.47 -36.60
N ILE A 585 19.47 -27.12 -35.86
CA ILE A 585 18.99 -28.48 -36.17
C ILE A 585 18.10 -28.45 -37.42
N CYS A 586 17.19 -27.49 -37.54
CA CYS A 586 16.38 -27.30 -38.74
C CYS A 586 17.23 -26.98 -39.99
N GLY A 587 18.38 -26.33 -39.84
CA GLY A 587 19.32 -26.04 -40.92
C GLY A 587 20.06 -27.28 -41.43
N LEU A 588 20.26 -28.28 -40.56
CA LEU A 588 20.88 -29.57 -40.93
C LEU A 588 19.89 -30.53 -41.63
N PHE A 589 18.60 -30.46 -41.30
CA PHE A 589 17.58 -31.40 -41.80
C PHE A 589 16.52 -30.78 -42.74
N GLY A 590 16.58 -29.47 -42.99
CA GLY A 590 15.62 -28.72 -43.79
C GLY A 590 14.47 -28.15 -42.95
N SER A 591 14.12 -26.88 -43.22
CA SER A 591 13.13 -26.12 -42.43
C SER A 591 11.72 -26.70 -42.47
N SER A 592 11.26 -27.21 -43.62
CA SER A 592 9.95 -27.88 -43.74
C SER A 592 9.89 -29.11 -42.83
N PHE A 593 10.81 -30.06 -43.01
CA PHE A 593 10.88 -31.29 -42.22
C PHE A 593 10.94 -31.02 -40.71
N CYS A 594 11.66 -29.97 -40.30
CA CYS A 594 11.71 -29.53 -38.91
C CYS A 594 10.35 -29.04 -38.39
N SER A 595 9.62 -28.27 -39.20
CA SER A 595 8.26 -27.80 -38.88
C SER A 595 7.26 -28.96 -38.80
N ASP A 596 7.29 -29.85 -39.80
CA ASP A 596 6.42 -31.03 -39.88
C ASP A 596 6.64 -31.96 -38.67
N LEU A 597 7.91 -32.19 -38.30
CA LEU A 597 8.29 -32.98 -37.13
C LEU A 597 7.80 -32.34 -35.82
N MET A 598 7.91 -31.00 -35.67
CA MET A 598 7.43 -30.28 -34.49
C MET A 598 5.90 -30.21 -34.40
N GLU A 599 5.17 -30.27 -35.52
CA GLU A 599 3.72 -30.42 -35.52
C GLU A 599 3.29 -31.83 -35.07
N ILE A 600 3.96 -32.88 -35.56
CA ILE A 600 3.60 -34.30 -35.34
C ILE A 600 4.04 -34.83 -33.95
N PHE A 601 5.21 -34.42 -33.45
CA PHE A 601 5.80 -34.93 -32.20
C PHE A 601 4.90 -34.79 -30.94
N PRO A 602 4.16 -33.66 -30.75
CA PRO A 602 3.10 -33.54 -29.75
C PRO A 602 2.03 -34.64 -29.81
N ILE A 603 1.61 -35.03 -31.01
CA ILE A 603 0.51 -35.98 -31.24
C ILE A 603 0.97 -37.42 -30.96
N ILE A 604 2.18 -37.78 -31.38
CA ILE A 604 2.83 -39.04 -31.00
C ILE A 604 2.97 -39.12 -29.47
N SER A 605 3.44 -38.03 -28.85
CA SER A 605 3.61 -37.95 -27.40
C SER A 605 2.27 -38.08 -26.65
N LEU A 606 1.22 -37.40 -27.10
CA LEU A 606 -0.14 -37.51 -26.56
C LEU A 606 -0.68 -38.94 -26.66
N THR A 607 -0.46 -39.61 -27.79
CA THR A 607 -0.89 -40.99 -28.03
C THR A 607 -0.19 -41.97 -27.09
N LEU A 608 1.12 -41.79 -26.84
CA LEU A 608 1.87 -42.58 -25.86
C LEU A 608 1.39 -42.34 -24.43
N VAL A 609 1.15 -41.08 -24.03
CA VAL A 609 0.59 -40.73 -22.71
C VAL A 609 -0.78 -41.37 -22.52
N ALA A 610 -1.67 -41.25 -23.51
CA ALA A 610 -3.00 -41.86 -23.48
C ALA A 610 -2.92 -43.39 -23.37
N TYR A 611 -2.09 -44.06 -24.16
CA TYR A 611 -1.89 -45.51 -24.07
C TYR A 611 -1.41 -45.96 -22.68
N ILE A 612 -0.42 -45.27 -22.11
CA ILE A 612 0.08 -45.54 -20.76
C ILE A 612 -1.05 -45.38 -19.74
N ILE A 613 -1.77 -44.26 -19.75
CA ILE A 613 -2.82 -43.95 -18.78
C ILE A 613 -4.02 -44.92 -18.90
N LEU A 614 -4.44 -45.29 -20.11
CA LEU A 614 -5.54 -46.25 -20.33
C LEU A 614 -5.16 -47.67 -19.86
N LYS A 615 -3.92 -48.10 -20.12
CA LYS A 615 -3.37 -49.37 -19.60
C LYS A 615 -3.31 -49.37 -18.06
N CYS A 616 -2.94 -48.23 -17.49
CA CYS A 616 -2.93 -47.96 -16.06
C CYS A 616 -4.33 -47.99 -15.41
N ILE A 617 -5.35 -47.34 -15.99
CA ILE A 617 -6.76 -47.44 -15.56
C ILE A 617 -7.21 -48.91 -15.55
N SER A 618 -6.91 -49.64 -16.63
CA SER A 618 -7.36 -51.01 -16.81
C SER A 618 -6.82 -51.97 -15.75
N TYR A 619 -5.63 -51.69 -15.21
CA TYR A 619 -5.01 -52.46 -14.13
C TYR A 619 -5.54 -52.08 -12.73
N ALA A 620 -5.79 -50.79 -12.49
CA ALA A 620 -5.99 -50.25 -11.14
C ALA A 620 -7.45 -50.20 -10.66
N ILE A 621 -8.42 -50.03 -11.56
CA ILE A 621 -9.83 -49.91 -11.18
C ILE A 621 -10.53 -51.26 -11.36
N SER A 622 -10.68 -52.02 -10.28
CA SER A 622 -11.34 -53.33 -10.30
C SER A 622 -12.86 -53.24 -10.48
N HIS A 623 -13.50 -52.13 -10.07
CA HIS A 623 -14.95 -51.99 -10.17
C HIS A 623 -15.40 -51.64 -11.60
N ARG A 624 -16.26 -52.49 -12.18
CA ARG A 624 -16.64 -52.46 -13.60
C ARG A 624 -17.20 -51.11 -14.06
N PHE A 625 -18.18 -50.55 -13.35
CA PHE A 625 -18.82 -49.28 -13.71
C PHE A 625 -17.83 -48.10 -13.68
N LEU A 626 -17.09 -47.96 -12.57
CA LEU A 626 -16.13 -46.87 -12.40
C LEU A 626 -14.97 -46.97 -13.42
N LYS A 627 -14.53 -48.20 -13.73
CA LYS A 627 -13.51 -48.45 -14.77
C LYS A 627 -13.97 -47.98 -16.14
N TYR A 628 -15.17 -48.36 -16.59
CA TYR A 628 -15.66 -47.92 -17.91
C TYR A 628 -15.93 -46.41 -17.94
N SER A 629 -16.58 -45.85 -16.92
CA SER A 629 -16.86 -44.40 -16.86
C SER A 629 -15.59 -43.55 -16.99
N VAL A 630 -14.55 -43.86 -16.22
CA VAL A 630 -13.30 -43.09 -16.22
C VAL A 630 -12.46 -43.36 -17.47
N MET A 631 -12.43 -44.61 -17.97
CA MET A 631 -11.73 -44.95 -19.20
C MET A 631 -12.33 -44.26 -20.43
N SER A 632 -13.66 -44.27 -20.58
CA SER A 632 -14.36 -43.57 -21.67
C SER A 632 -14.19 -42.05 -21.55
N GLY A 633 -14.24 -41.50 -20.34
CA GLY A 633 -13.94 -40.08 -20.08
C GLY A 633 -12.54 -39.70 -20.57
N SER A 634 -11.50 -40.41 -20.13
CA SER A 634 -10.12 -40.13 -20.53
C SER A 634 -9.89 -40.28 -22.04
N ILE A 635 -10.44 -41.30 -22.70
CA ILE A 635 -10.38 -41.44 -24.17
C ILE A 635 -10.95 -40.18 -24.85
N LEU A 636 -12.15 -39.76 -24.43
CA LEU A 636 -12.84 -38.62 -25.02
C LEU A 636 -12.09 -37.30 -24.77
N SER A 637 -11.50 -37.11 -23.58
CA SER A 637 -10.66 -35.95 -23.29
C SER A 637 -9.40 -35.90 -24.16
N TYR A 638 -8.69 -37.03 -24.37
CA TYR A 638 -7.52 -37.04 -25.26
C TYR A 638 -7.87 -36.76 -26.73
N ILE A 639 -9.05 -37.22 -27.19
CA ILE A 639 -9.57 -36.86 -28.52
C ILE A 639 -9.85 -35.36 -28.60
N PHE A 640 -10.47 -34.74 -27.59
CA PHE A 640 -10.68 -33.29 -27.60
C PHE A 640 -9.39 -32.46 -27.51
N ILE A 641 -8.35 -32.93 -26.82
CA ILE A 641 -7.01 -32.29 -26.85
C ILE A 641 -6.43 -32.34 -28.27
N ALA A 642 -6.54 -33.47 -28.97
CA ALA A 642 -6.07 -33.58 -30.35
C ALA A 642 -6.87 -32.67 -31.32
N ILE A 643 -8.20 -32.59 -31.16
CA ILE A 643 -9.06 -31.68 -31.94
C ILE A 643 -8.70 -30.21 -31.68
N HIS A 644 -8.42 -29.84 -30.42
CA HIS A 644 -8.00 -28.50 -30.05
C HIS A 644 -6.72 -28.09 -30.79
N TRP A 645 -5.64 -28.86 -30.68
CA TRP A 645 -4.38 -28.54 -31.37
C TRP A 645 -4.47 -28.67 -32.90
N ALA A 646 -5.33 -29.54 -33.44
CA ALA A 646 -5.62 -29.57 -34.88
C ALA A 646 -6.28 -28.26 -35.34
N SER A 647 -7.20 -27.68 -34.54
CA SER A 647 -7.83 -26.38 -34.84
C SER A 647 -6.89 -25.17 -34.72
N GLU A 648 -5.79 -25.32 -34.00
CA GLU A 648 -4.69 -24.35 -33.93
C GLU A 648 -3.66 -24.51 -35.07
N SER A 649 -3.59 -25.69 -35.71
CA SER A 649 -2.61 -25.97 -36.77
C SER A 649 -2.90 -25.22 -38.07
N THR A 650 -1.84 -24.88 -38.82
CA THR A 650 -1.93 -24.29 -40.16
C THR A 650 -1.96 -25.35 -41.28
N LEU A 651 -1.65 -26.60 -40.95
CA LEU A 651 -1.53 -27.72 -41.89
C LEU A 651 -2.88 -28.29 -42.38
N LEU A 652 -3.97 -28.02 -41.66
CA LEU A 652 -5.32 -28.50 -41.98
C LEU A 652 -6.22 -27.32 -42.42
N SER A 653 -6.70 -27.37 -43.67
CA SER A 653 -7.58 -26.36 -44.27
C SER A 653 -9.03 -26.45 -43.77
N HIS A 654 -9.22 -26.19 -42.47
CA HIS A 654 -10.52 -26.26 -41.81
C HIS A 654 -11.44 -25.07 -42.14
N THR A 655 -12.75 -25.34 -42.22
CA THR A 655 -13.77 -24.30 -42.29
C THR A 655 -13.83 -23.52 -40.97
N LYS A 656 -14.18 -22.23 -41.05
CA LYS A 656 -14.17 -21.29 -39.90
C LYS A 656 -14.90 -21.84 -38.67
N ALA A 657 -16.07 -22.45 -38.86
CA ALA A 657 -16.88 -23.03 -37.78
C ALA A 657 -16.19 -24.20 -37.05
N ILE A 658 -15.46 -25.07 -37.76
CA ILE A 658 -14.69 -26.17 -37.14
C ILE A 658 -13.58 -25.59 -36.25
N ARG A 659 -12.91 -24.54 -36.74
CA ARG A 659 -11.84 -23.85 -36.00
C ARG A 659 -12.35 -23.16 -34.73
N GLU A 660 -13.44 -22.40 -34.83
CA GLU A 660 -14.06 -21.73 -33.67
C GLU A 660 -14.59 -22.73 -32.64
N THR A 661 -15.11 -23.87 -33.09
CA THR A 661 -15.53 -24.99 -32.21
C THR A 661 -14.33 -25.64 -31.51
N GLY A 662 -13.23 -25.93 -32.23
CA GLY A 662 -12.05 -26.58 -31.66
C GLY A 662 -11.28 -25.71 -30.65
N ILE A 663 -11.24 -24.39 -30.86
CA ILE A 663 -10.58 -23.45 -29.93
C ILE A 663 -11.41 -23.24 -28.65
N SER A 664 -12.74 -23.10 -28.77
CA SER A 664 -13.60 -22.71 -27.65
C SER A 664 -14.26 -23.89 -26.91
N LEU A 665 -14.80 -24.88 -27.63
CA LEU A 665 -15.62 -25.94 -27.05
C LEU A 665 -14.78 -27.12 -26.55
N ALA A 666 -13.73 -27.52 -27.29
CA ALA A 666 -12.93 -28.69 -26.93
C ALA A 666 -12.28 -28.58 -25.53
N PRO A 667 -11.70 -27.45 -25.10
CA PRO A 667 -11.23 -27.29 -23.72
C PRO A 667 -12.34 -27.37 -22.68
N ARG A 668 -13.50 -26.73 -22.93
CA ARG A 668 -14.68 -26.79 -22.04
C ARG A 668 -15.16 -28.24 -21.84
N LEU A 669 -15.11 -29.06 -22.89
CA LEU A 669 -15.43 -30.49 -22.81
C LEU A 669 -14.37 -31.27 -22.02
N VAL A 670 -13.08 -30.99 -22.20
CA VAL A 670 -12.00 -31.59 -21.37
C VAL A 670 -12.20 -31.29 -19.88
N TYR A 671 -12.46 -30.03 -19.52
CA TYR A 671 -12.67 -29.62 -18.13
C TYR A 671 -13.93 -30.24 -17.50
N THR A 672 -15.03 -30.28 -18.24
CA THR A 672 -16.30 -30.85 -17.75
C THR A 672 -16.25 -32.37 -17.61
N ILE A 673 -15.58 -33.09 -18.52
CA ILE A 673 -15.33 -34.54 -18.38
C ILE A 673 -14.47 -34.85 -17.15
N GLY A 674 -13.42 -34.04 -16.89
CA GLY A 674 -12.59 -34.18 -15.69
C GLY A 674 -13.39 -33.96 -14.40
N GLY A 675 -14.17 -32.88 -14.32
CA GLY A 675 -15.04 -32.59 -13.18
C GLY A 675 -16.10 -33.68 -12.94
N LEU A 676 -16.75 -34.16 -14.00
CA LEU A 676 -17.74 -35.24 -13.93
C LEU A 676 -17.11 -36.56 -13.47
N SER A 677 -15.88 -36.87 -13.91
CA SER A 677 -15.14 -38.08 -13.48
C SER A 677 -14.80 -38.05 -11.97
N LEU A 678 -14.45 -36.88 -11.43
CA LEU A 678 -14.28 -36.68 -9.99
C LEU A 678 -15.60 -36.79 -9.23
N ALA A 679 -16.68 -36.17 -9.74
CA ALA A 679 -18.01 -36.24 -9.13
C ALA A 679 -18.53 -37.68 -9.05
N ILE A 680 -18.47 -38.45 -10.15
CA ILE A 680 -18.88 -39.87 -10.18
C ILE A 680 -18.06 -40.70 -9.17
N SER A 681 -16.76 -40.43 -9.02
CA SER A 681 -15.90 -41.07 -8.02
C SER A 681 -16.28 -40.71 -6.58
N ALA A 682 -16.69 -39.47 -6.32
CA ALA A 682 -17.16 -39.02 -5.01
C ALA A 682 -18.54 -39.62 -4.65
N PHE A 683 -19.52 -39.55 -5.55
CA PHE A 683 -20.83 -40.18 -5.38
C PHE A 683 -20.71 -41.70 -5.16
N TYR A 684 -19.86 -42.39 -5.94
CA TYR A 684 -19.60 -43.82 -5.74
C TYR A 684 -19.02 -44.15 -4.34
N ARG A 685 -18.29 -43.23 -3.71
CA ARG A 685 -17.74 -43.40 -2.35
C ARG A 685 -18.74 -43.09 -1.24
N LEU A 686 -19.66 -42.16 -1.48
CA LEU A 686 -20.70 -41.76 -0.51
C LEU A 686 -21.85 -42.78 -0.45
N PHE A 687 -22.15 -43.47 -1.56
CA PHE A 687 -23.32 -44.35 -1.68
C PHE A 687 -23.01 -45.82 -2.01
N GLY A 688 -21.75 -46.18 -2.27
CA GLY A 688 -21.34 -47.58 -2.50
C GLY A 688 -20.94 -48.30 -1.22
N SER A 689 -21.38 -49.56 -1.02
CA SER A 689 -20.80 -50.41 0.04
C SER A 689 -19.32 -50.64 -0.24
N THR A 690 -18.47 -50.18 0.68
CA THR A 690 -17.00 -50.23 0.50
C THR A 690 -16.34 -51.47 1.12
N ASP A 691 -17.10 -52.28 1.84
CA ASP A 691 -16.63 -53.17 2.92
C ASP A 691 -15.73 -54.33 2.47
N HIS A 692 -15.63 -54.57 1.15
CA HIS A 692 -14.82 -55.66 0.58
C HIS A 692 -13.48 -55.24 -0.06
N LEU A 693 -13.19 -53.94 -0.22
CA LEU A 693 -11.95 -53.46 -0.87
C LEU A 693 -10.83 -53.17 0.15
N LYS A 694 -9.63 -53.74 -0.07
CA LYS A 694 -8.46 -53.51 0.81
C LYS A 694 -7.98 -52.07 0.70
N MET A 695 -7.38 -51.53 1.77
CA MET A 695 -6.91 -50.14 1.82
C MET A 695 -5.99 -49.77 0.64
N ASN A 696 -5.06 -50.65 0.26
CA ASN A 696 -4.14 -50.42 -0.87
C ASN A 696 -4.88 -50.34 -2.21
N GLU A 697 -5.93 -51.15 -2.41
CA GLU A 697 -6.78 -51.13 -3.61
C GLU A 697 -7.63 -49.84 -3.64
N ARG A 698 -8.19 -49.41 -2.50
CA ARG A 698 -8.93 -48.14 -2.36
C ARG A 698 -8.05 -46.91 -2.70
N ILE A 699 -6.79 -46.90 -2.24
CA ILE A 699 -5.81 -45.83 -2.52
C ILE A 699 -5.42 -45.84 -4.00
N THR A 700 -5.09 -47.01 -4.56
CA THR A 700 -4.69 -47.12 -5.97
C THR A 700 -5.82 -46.66 -6.89
N SER A 701 -7.06 -47.07 -6.61
CA SER A 701 -8.23 -46.62 -7.35
C SER A 701 -8.56 -45.13 -7.13
N LEU A 702 -8.18 -44.51 -6.01
CA LEU A 702 -8.32 -43.06 -5.83
C LEU A 702 -7.30 -42.32 -6.71
N SER A 703 -6.02 -42.61 -6.54
CA SER A 703 -4.93 -41.97 -7.28
C SER A 703 -5.05 -42.21 -8.79
N ALA A 704 -5.55 -43.37 -9.22
CA ALA A 704 -5.92 -43.63 -10.61
C ALA A 704 -6.92 -42.59 -11.13
N VAL A 705 -8.08 -42.47 -10.48
CA VAL A 705 -9.15 -41.57 -10.95
C VAL A 705 -8.73 -40.11 -10.88
N MET A 706 -8.00 -39.70 -9.84
CA MET A 706 -7.47 -38.33 -9.75
C MET A 706 -6.48 -38.05 -10.89
N LEU A 707 -5.49 -38.92 -11.12
CA LEU A 707 -4.53 -38.75 -12.21
C LEU A 707 -5.23 -38.68 -13.58
N CYS A 708 -6.26 -39.49 -13.80
CA CYS A 708 -7.01 -39.55 -15.07
C CYS A 708 -8.00 -38.39 -15.27
N SER A 709 -8.42 -37.74 -14.19
CA SER A 709 -9.32 -36.57 -14.24
C SER A 709 -8.56 -35.24 -14.35
N TRP A 710 -7.37 -35.15 -13.71
CA TRP A 710 -6.55 -33.94 -13.70
C TRP A 710 -5.56 -33.86 -14.86
N SER A 711 -5.00 -34.99 -15.32
CA SER A 711 -3.98 -34.95 -16.40
C SER A 711 -4.48 -34.36 -17.72
N PRO A 712 -5.73 -34.55 -18.21
CA PRO A 712 -6.17 -33.92 -19.45
C PRO A 712 -6.21 -32.38 -19.35
N THR A 713 -6.70 -31.85 -18.22
CA THR A 713 -6.71 -30.41 -17.92
C THR A 713 -5.30 -29.83 -17.87
N ILE A 714 -4.36 -30.52 -17.20
CA ILE A 714 -2.96 -30.09 -17.12
C ILE A 714 -2.28 -30.14 -18.50
N LEU A 715 -2.57 -31.16 -19.31
CA LEU A 715 -1.97 -31.34 -20.64
C LEU A 715 -2.47 -30.31 -21.66
N ILE A 716 -3.76 -29.92 -21.62
CA ILE A 716 -4.29 -28.92 -22.55
C ILE A 716 -3.80 -27.51 -22.22
N LEU A 717 -3.69 -27.17 -20.93
CA LEU A 717 -3.20 -25.85 -20.46
C LEU A 717 -1.73 -25.61 -20.85
N LEU A 718 -0.88 -26.63 -20.65
CA LEU A 718 0.52 -26.55 -21.05
C LEU A 718 0.72 -26.43 -22.57
N GLY A 719 -0.31 -26.72 -23.37
CA GLY A 719 -0.28 -26.72 -24.83
C GLY A 719 0.51 -27.90 -25.41
N ARG A 720 0.89 -27.80 -26.70
CA ARG A 720 1.51 -28.88 -27.48
C ARG A 720 2.75 -29.52 -26.85
N GLN A 721 3.46 -28.82 -25.95
CA GLN A 721 4.62 -29.35 -25.23
C GLN A 721 4.28 -30.23 -24.00
N GLY A 722 3.06 -30.12 -23.45
CA GLY A 722 2.61 -30.82 -22.25
C GLY A 722 2.84 -32.34 -22.26
N PRO A 723 2.47 -33.09 -23.33
CA PRO A 723 2.64 -34.54 -23.38
C PRO A 723 4.09 -35.00 -23.32
N PHE A 724 5.02 -34.24 -23.91
CA PHE A 724 6.44 -34.57 -23.87
C PHE A 724 7.01 -34.40 -22.45
N VAL A 725 6.67 -33.30 -21.77
CA VAL A 725 7.06 -33.09 -20.37
C VAL A 725 6.43 -34.16 -19.46
N ALA A 726 5.19 -34.58 -19.74
CA ALA A 726 4.55 -35.69 -19.03
C ALA A 726 5.24 -37.05 -19.25
N LEU A 727 5.74 -37.34 -20.47
CA LEU A 727 6.54 -38.54 -20.76
C LEU A 727 7.88 -38.51 -20.00
N ILE A 728 8.57 -37.37 -19.94
CA ILE A 728 9.79 -37.20 -19.13
C ILE A 728 9.47 -37.48 -17.65
N CYS A 729 8.42 -36.86 -17.11
CA CYS A 729 7.97 -37.06 -15.73
C CYS A 729 7.69 -38.54 -15.42
N MET A 730 6.89 -39.23 -16.24
CA MET A 730 6.55 -40.64 -16.05
C MET A 730 7.76 -41.57 -16.19
N THR A 731 8.70 -41.26 -17.09
CA THR A 731 9.89 -42.12 -17.30
C THR A 731 10.90 -41.97 -16.16
N ILE A 732 11.12 -40.75 -15.65
CA ILE A 732 11.95 -40.55 -14.45
C ILE A 732 11.27 -41.14 -13.21
N ALA A 733 9.95 -41.01 -13.06
CA ALA A 733 9.19 -41.65 -12.00
C ALA A 733 9.40 -43.18 -11.98
N TRP A 734 9.36 -43.82 -13.15
CA TRP A 734 9.70 -45.25 -13.30
C TRP A 734 11.14 -45.55 -12.88
N CYS A 735 12.12 -44.75 -13.32
CA CYS A 735 13.52 -44.93 -12.91
C CYS A 735 13.70 -44.84 -11.39
N ILE A 736 13.22 -43.77 -10.73
CA ILE A 736 13.36 -43.60 -9.28
C ILE A 736 12.73 -44.79 -8.53
N ILE A 737 11.53 -45.21 -8.92
CA ILE A 737 10.82 -46.34 -8.29
C ILE A 737 11.54 -47.68 -8.55
N LYS A 738 12.07 -47.91 -9.75
CA LYS A 738 12.85 -49.12 -10.08
C LYS A 738 14.14 -49.21 -9.27
N LEU A 739 14.88 -48.11 -9.18
CA LEU A 739 16.12 -48.03 -8.41
C LEU A 739 15.85 -48.22 -6.91
N GLN A 740 14.82 -47.58 -6.37
CA GLN A 740 14.38 -47.79 -5.00
C GLN A 740 13.99 -49.26 -4.73
N GLN A 741 13.20 -49.89 -5.62
CA GLN A 741 12.85 -51.31 -5.50
C GLN A 741 14.08 -52.23 -5.58
N LYS A 742 15.08 -51.92 -6.40
CA LYS A 742 16.31 -52.71 -6.53
C LYS A 742 17.20 -52.56 -5.29
N ASN A 743 17.34 -51.34 -4.76
CA ASN A 743 18.05 -51.05 -3.52
C ASN A 743 17.46 -51.84 -2.33
N GLN A 744 16.12 -51.83 -2.19
CA GLN A 744 15.40 -52.61 -1.17
C GLN A 744 15.46 -54.15 -1.37
N ARG A 745 15.89 -54.65 -2.54
CA ARG A 745 16.11 -56.10 -2.76
C ARG A 745 17.55 -56.53 -2.48
N GLU A 746 18.54 -55.67 -2.70
CA GLU A 746 19.93 -55.95 -2.30
C GLU A 746 20.12 -55.81 -0.78
N LEU A 747 19.46 -54.82 -0.17
CA LEU A 747 19.35 -54.68 1.29
C LEU A 747 18.29 -55.65 1.86
N LYS A 748 18.65 -56.93 2.03
CA LYS A 748 17.90 -57.87 2.87
C LYS A 748 17.96 -57.45 4.35
N LEU A 749 17.17 -56.46 4.75
CA LEU A 749 17.03 -56.07 6.15
C LEU A 749 15.79 -56.73 6.75
N ASP A 750 15.97 -57.41 7.88
CA ASP A 750 14.89 -58.08 8.62
C ASP A 750 13.99 -57.08 9.36
N LYS A 751 12.93 -57.58 10.00
CA LYS A 751 11.83 -56.83 10.63
C LYS A 751 12.32 -55.75 11.63
N GLY A 752 12.34 -54.49 11.19
CA GLY A 752 12.64 -53.35 12.07
C GLY A 752 12.36 -51.99 11.44
N ILE A 753 11.49 -51.21 12.10
CA ILE A 753 11.19 -49.76 11.95
C ILE A 753 11.59 -49.14 10.59
N HIS A 754 10.61 -48.98 9.72
CA HIS A 754 10.75 -48.67 8.29
C HIS A 754 11.07 -47.20 7.94
N ALA A 755 12.22 -46.68 8.36
CA ALA A 755 12.73 -45.38 7.87
C ALA A 755 12.70 -45.29 6.33
N ALA A 756 12.27 -44.15 5.77
CA ALA A 756 12.20 -43.95 4.32
C ALA A 756 13.60 -43.74 3.71
N ASP A 757 13.80 -44.16 2.45
CA ASP A 757 15.01 -43.83 1.71
C ASP A 757 14.99 -42.34 1.35
N SER A 758 15.79 -41.54 2.07
CA SER A 758 15.86 -40.10 1.85
C SER A 758 16.34 -39.73 0.45
N VAL A 759 17.07 -40.61 -0.26
CA VAL A 759 17.58 -40.31 -1.61
C VAL A 759 16.44 -40.22 -2.61
N SER A 760 15.55 -41.22 -2.65
CA SER A 760 14.40 -41.22 -3.57
C SER A 760 13.46 -40.04 -3.31
N VAL A 761 13.23 -39.69 -2.04
CA VAL A 761 12.42 -38.53 -1.64
C VAL A 761 13.03 -37.22 -2.13
N THR A 762 14.35 -37.05 -1.96
CA THR A 762 15.08 -35.88 -2.47
C THR A 762 15.09 -35.82 -4.01
N GLN A 763 15.21 -36.96 -4.69
CA GLN A 763 15.13 -37.02 -6.16
C GLN A 763 13.76 -36.59 -6.69
N TRP A 764 12.66 -37.01 -6.05
CA TRP A 764 11.32 -36.52 -6.38
C TRP A 764 11.15 -35.02 -6.13
N SER A 765 11.70 -34.49 -5.03
CA SER A 765 11.64 -33.05 -4.73
C SER A 765 12.42 -32.20 -5.74
N PHE A 766 13.61 -32.64 -6.18
CA PHE A 766 14.35 -31.93 -7.22
C PHE A 766 13.71 -32.11 -8.60
N LEU A 767 13.07 -33.25 -8.89
CA LEU A 767 12.31 -33.44 -10.12
C LEU A 767 11.14 -32.45 -10.20
N ALA A 768 10.38 -32.24 -9.12
CA ALA A 768 9.29 -31.26 -9.07
C ALA A 768 9.76 -29.84 -9.45
N VAL A 769 10.87 -29.39 -8.85
CA VAL A 769 11.50 -28.09 -9.16
C VAL A 769 12.01 -28.05 -10.60
N CYS A 770 12.65 -29.11 -11.09
CA CYS A 770 13.11 -29.20 -12.48
C CYS A 770 11.94 -29.13 -13.48
N LEU A 771 10.80 -29.77 -13.17
CA LEU A 771 9.61 -29.79 -14.02
C LEU A 771 8.94 -28.40 -14.10
N PHE A 772 8.97 -27.62 -13.02
CA PHE A 772 8.52 -26.22 -13.03
C PHE A 772 9.29 -25.40 -14.08
N TYR A 773 10.62 -25.29 -13.95
CA TYR A 773 11.44 -24.55 -14.91
C TYR A 773 11.42 -25.16 -16.33
N LEU A 774 11.33 -26.48 -16.46
CA LEU A 774 11.20 -27.16 -17.76
C LEU A 774 9.90 -26.78 -18.49
N THR A 775 8.82 -26.42 -17.79
CA THR A 775 7.56 -25.96 -18.45
C THR A 775 7.60 -24.51 -18.93
N GLY A 776 8.74 -23.82 -18.80
CA GLY A 776 8.89 -22.40 -19.15
C GLY A 776 8.39 -21.43 -18.08
N HIS A 777 8.16 -21.91 -16.86
CA HIS A 777 7.80 -21.10 -15.69
C HIS A 777 9.05 -20.68 -14.91
N TRP A 778 8.99 -19.51 -14.25
CA TRP A 778 10.04 -19.04 -13.34
C TRP A 778 9.46 -18.12 -12.25
N CYS A 779 10.24 -17.85 -11.21
CA CYS A 779 9.81 -17.20 -9.96
C CYS A 779 9.66 -15.67 -10.07
N THR A 780 9.03 -15.15 -11.12
CA THR A 780 8.69 -13.73 -11.30
C THR A 780 7.31 -13.58 -11.93
N PHE A 781 6.70 -12.39 -11.82
CA PHE A 781 5.34 -12.13 -12.30
C PHE A 781 5.19 -12.31 -13.83
N ASP A 782 6.20 -11.94 -14.62
CA ASP A 782 6.22 -12.20 -16.07
C ASP A 782 6.36 -13.69 -16.40
N GLY A 783 6.89 -14.50 -15.46
CA GLY A 783 7.12 -15.94 -15.60
C GLY A 783 5.86 -16.80 -15.67
N LEU A 784 4.68 -16.23 -15.39
CA LEU A 784 3.40 -16.90 -15.51
C LEU A 784 2.86 -16.90 -16.95
N ARG A 785 2.27 -18.01 -17.37
CA ARG A 785 1.69 -18.18 -18.72
C ARG A 785 0.25 -17.68 -18.78
N TYR A 786 0.02 -16.37 -18.66
CA TYR A 786 -1.33 -15.77 -18.60
C TYR A 786 -2.32 -16.25 -19.68
N GLY A 787 -1.85 -16.54 -20.90
CA GLY A 787 -2.69 -17.11 -21.96
C GLY A 787 -3.38 -18.43 -21.59
N ALA A 788 -2.79 -19.25 -20.71
CA ALA A 788 -3.39 -20.50 -20.24
C ALA A 788 -4.71 -20.26 -19.48
N ALA A 789 -4.84 -19.12 -18.80
CA ALA A 789 -6.04 -18.74 -18.06
C ALA A 789 -7.27 -18.52 -18.97
N PHE A 790 -7.07 -18.35 -20.28
CA PHE A 790 -8.11 -18.08 -21.29
C PHE A 790 -8.31 -19.25 -22.26
N ILE A 791 -7.66 -20.42 -22.06
CA ILE A 791 -7.85 -21.57 -22.95
C ILE A 791 -9.31 -22.04 -22.84
N GLY A 792 -10.05 -21.88 -23.95
CA GLY A 792 -11.49 -22.10 -24.03
C GLY A 792 -12.38 -20.98 -23.46
N PHE A 793 -11.87 -19.81 -23.04
CA PHE A 793 -12.69 -18.74 -22.43
C PHE A 793 -12.28 -17.32 -22.84
N ASP A 794 -13.19 -16.65 -23.55
CA ASP A 794 -12.99 -15.34 -24.18
C ASP A 794 -13.20 -14.14 -23.22
N HIS A 795 -13.70 -14.41 -22.00
CA HIS A 795 -14.02 -13.40 -20.99
C HIS A 795 -13.26 -13.67 -19.68
N PHE A 796 -12.80 -12.62 -19.02
CA PHE A 796 -12.13 -12.71 -17.72
C PHE A 796 -13.13 -13.01 -16.59
N HIS A 797 -12.77 -13.91 -15.67
CA HIS A 797 -13.50 -14.16 -14.43
C HIS A 797 -12.52 -14.66 -13.36
N ILE A 798 -12.18 -13.80 -12.39
CA ILE A 798 -11.02 -13.96 -11.49
C ILE A 798 -10.83 -15.37 -10.92
N ILE A 799 -11.87 -15.98 -10.36
CA ILE A 799 -11.81 -17.34 -9.75
C ILE A 799 -11.42 -18.42 -10.78
N ARG A 800 -11.98 -18.37 -12.00
CA ARG A 800 -11.74 -19.36 -13.05
C ARG A 800 -10.35 -19.16 -13.66
N GLN A 801 -10.03 -17.92 -14.02
CA GLN A 801 -8.75 -17.57 -14.61
C GLN A 801 -7.60 -17.89 -13.64
N GLY A 802 -7.73 -17.55 -12.35
CA GLY A 802 -6.76 -17.90 -11.31
C GLY A 802 -6.60 -19.40 -11.11
N LEU A 803 -7.70 -20.17 -11.14
CA LEU A 803 -7.66 -21.64 -11.06
C LEU A 803 -6.94 -22.26 -12.26
N LEU A 804 -7.27 -21.84 -13.49
CA LEU A 804 -6.62 -22.36 -14.71
C LEU A 804 -5.13 -22.01 -14.76
N LEU A 805 -4.76 -20.77 -14.38
CA LEU A 805 -3.36 -20.35 -14.29
C LEU A 805 -2.59 -21.18 -13.24
N SER A 806 -3.20 -21.39 -12.07
CA SER A 806 -2.62 -22.24 -11.01
C SER A 806 -2.40 -23.69 -11.47
N ILE A 807 -3.32 -24.25 -12.27
CA ILE A 807 -3.19 -25.60 -12.81
C ILE A 807 -2.11 -25.69 -13.90
N ASP A 808 -1.87 -24.63 -14.69
CA ASP A 808 -0.75 -24.61 -15.64
C ASP A 808 0.61 -24.53 -14.89
N THR A 809 0.73 -23.59 -13.95
CA THR A 809 1.96 -23.34 -13.18
C THR A 809 2.37 -24.49 -12.26
N PHE A 810 1.41 -25.10 -11.55
CA PHE A 810 1.68 -26.16 -10.57
C PHE A 810 1.31 -27.58 -11.07
N GLY A 811 0.74 -27.71 -12.27
CA GLY A 811 0.20 -28.96 -12.82
C GLY A 811 1.20 -30.10 -12.92
N VAL A 812 2.22 -29.96 -13.78
CA VAL A 812 3.25 -31.01 -13.98
C VAL A 812 4.33 -30.97 -12.90
N SER A 813 4.55 -29.83 -12.25
CA SER A 813 5.58 -29.67 -11.21
C SER A 813 5.16 -30.27 -9.87
N HIS A 814 3.89 -30.12 -9.45
CA HIS A 814 3.42 -30.52 -8.12
C HIS A 814 2.20 -31.44 -8.16
N ILE A 815 1.13 -31.07 -8.89
CA ILE A 815 -0.13 -31.83 -8.88
C ILE A 815 0.07 -33.25 -9.44
N LEU A 816 0.67 -33.39 -10.63
CA LEU A 816 0.85 -34.67 -11.30
C LEU A 816 1.82 -35.60 -10.53
N PRO A 817 2.99 -35.15 -10.01
CA PRO A 817 3.82 -35.96 -9.12
C PRO A 817 3.10 -36.43 -7.85
N VAL A 818 2.40 -35.54 -7.15
CA VAL A 818 1.69 -35.89 -5.89
C VAL A 818 0.54 -36.89 -6.13
N LEU A 819 -0.19 -36.77 -7.24
CA LEU A 819 -1.28 -37.69 -7.59
C LEU A 819 -0.78 -39.03 -8.16
N SER A 820 0.35 -39.04 -8.88
CA SER A 820 0.88 -40.25 -9.52
C SER A 820 1.74 -41.12 -8.59
N LEU A 821 2.43 -40.53 -7.61
CA LEU A 821 3.37 -41.25 -6.73
C LEU A 821 2.74 -42.45 -5.98
N PRO A 822 1.53 -42.37 -5.37
CA PRO A 822 0.89 -43.53 -4.75
C PRO A 822 0.40 -44.55 -5.80
N PHE A 823 -0.08 -44.07 -6.95
CA PHE A 823 -0.60 -44.89 -8.04
C PHE A 823 0.48 -45.80 -8.65
N ILE A 824 1.60 -45.19 -9.08
CA ILE A 824 2.68 -45.89 -9.78
C ILE A 824 3.31 -46.95 -8.86
N ALA A 825 3.52 -46.61 -7.59
CA ALA A 825 4.14 -47.48 -6.62
C ALA A 825 3.35 -48.78 -6.37
N ILE A 826 2.01 -48.70 -6.22
CA ILE A 826 1.20 -49.89 -5.92
C ILE A 826 0.94 -50.71 -7.20
N CYS A 827 0.71 -50.06 -8.35
CA CYS A 827 0.52 -50.75 -9.63
C CYS A 827 1.73 -51.64 -10.01
N TRP A 828 2.96 -51.13 -9.87
CA TRP A 828 4.15 -51.94 -10.15
C TRP A 828 4.66 -52.79 -8.98
N TYR A 829 4.14 -52.62 -7.76
CA TYR A 829 4.29 -53.61 -6.70
C TYR A 829 3.50 -54.89 -7.00
N ASN A 830 2.21 -54.76 -7.31
CA ASN A 830 1.33 -55.90 -7.63
C ASN A 830 1.79 -56.65 -8.90
N SER A 831 2.39 -55.95 -9.87
CA SER A 831 2.97 -56.58 -11.07
C SER A 831 4.30 -57.30 -10.81
N ALA A 832 4.92 -57.14 -9.62
CA ALA A 832 6.22 -57.72 -9.28
C ALA A 832 6.17 -58.76 -8.14
N SER A 833 5.04 -58.86 -7.41
CA SER A 833 4.87 -59.79 -6.29
C SER A 833 3.56 -60.57 -6.41
N LYS A 834 3.62 -61.78 -6.99
CA LYS A 834 2.58 -62.82 -6.78
C LYS A 834 2.76 -63.58 -5.46
N ASN A 835 3.87 -63.38 -4.74
CA ASN A 835 4.22 -64.10 -3.51
C ASN A 835 5.06 -63.22 -2.57
N SER A 836 4.43 -62.49 -1.64
CA SER A 836 4.98 -62.16 -0.31
C SER A 836 3.98 -61.32 0.53
N LYS A 837 4.01 -61.48 1.86
CA LYS A 837 3.15 -60.73 2.81
C LYS A 837 3.75 -59.37 3.22
N VAL A 838 4.13 -58.52 2.26
CA VAL A 838 4.80 -57.21 2.53
C VAL A 838 3.86 -56.04 2.25
N ASN A 839 2.68 -56.04 2.90
CA ASN A 839 1.54 -55.20 2.49
C ASN A 839 1.55 -53.76 3.03
N ASP A 840 2.02 -53.52 4.26
CA ASP A 840 1.84 -52.21 4.91
C ASP A 840 3.03 -51.27 4.70
N ALA A 841 4.26 -51.72 4.99
CA ALA A 841 5.44 -50.87 5.16
C ALA A 841 5.70 -49.89 4.02
N THR A 842 5.57 -50.33 2.77
CA THR A 842 5.81 -49.50 1.57
C THR A 842 4.72 -48.45 1.40
N VAL A 843 3.45 -48.81 1.67
CA VAL A 843 2.31 -47.89 1.56
C VAL A 843 2.33 -46.88 2.71
N THR A 844 2.64 -47.29 3.94
CA THR A 844 2.83 -46.38 5.08
C THR A 844 3.96 -45.38 4.81
N ARG A 845 5.10 -45.81 4.25
CA ARG A 845 6.20 -44.91 3.84
C ARG A 845 5.76 -43.88 2.78
N LEU A 846 4.94 -44.26 1.81
CA LEU A 846 4.44 -43.35 0.78
C LEU A 846 3.37 -42.39 1.30
N ILE A 847 2.54 -42.83 2.25
CA ILE A 847 1.61 -41.96 3.00
C ILE A 847 2.38 -40.98 3.89
N GLN A 848 3.51 -41.38 4.49
CA GLN A 848 4.40 -40.48 5.24
C GLN A 848 5.06 -39.43 4.33
N VAL A 849 5.46 -39.80 3.11
CA VAL A 849 5.90 -38.84 2.08
C VAL A 849 4.77 -37.86 1.75
N TRP A 850 3.57 -38.37 1.47
CA TRP A 850 2.39 -37.55 1.17
C TRP A 850 2.06 -36.59 2.33
N GLY A 851 2.11 -37.05 3.58
CA GLY A 851 1.88 -36.26 4.79
C GLY A 851 3.02 -35.30 5.19
N LEU A 852 4.22 -35.45 4.63
CA LEU A 852 5.31 -34.47 4.79
C LEU A 852 5.21 -33.32 3.78
N PHE A 853 4.76 -33.63 2.56
CA PHE A 853 4.68 -32.66 1.47
C PHE A 853 3.34 -31.92 1.40
N ALA A 854 2.21 -32.62 1.57
CA ALA A 854 0.89 -32.01 1.44
C ALA A 854 0.69 -30.83 2.41
N PRO A 855 1.07 -30.88 3.71
CA PRO A 855 0.94 -29.71 4.58
C PRO A 855 1.82 -28.55 4.12
N LYS A 856 3.09 -28.79 3.75
CA LYS A 856 3.98 -27.71 3.30
C LYS A 856 3.41 -27.03 2.05
N TYR A 857 2.99 -27.78 1.04
CA TYR A 857 2.45 -27.20 -0.18
C TYR A 857 1.05 -26.59 0.00
N VAL A 858 0.24 -27.10 0.92
CA VAL A 858 -0.99 -26.42 1.35
C VAL A 858 -0.65 -25.10 2.06
N PHE A 859 0.38 -25.02 2.90
CA PHE A 859 0.82 -23.77 3.53
C PHE A 859 1.59 -22.82 2.59
N ASP A 860 2.29 -23.32 1.57
CA ASP A 860 2.92 -22.47 0.55
C ASP A 860 1.84 -21.87 -0.38
N ALA A 861 0.83 -22.66 -0.78
CA ALA A 861 -0.29 -22.20 -1.61
C ALA A 861 -1.31 -21.35 -0.83
N ILE A 862 -1.60 -21.69 0.44
CA ILE A 862 -2.35 -20.82 1.36
C ILE A 862 -1.51 -19.59 1.71
N GLY A 863 -0.18 -19.67 1.74
CA GLY A 863 0.70 -18.52 1.91
C GLY A 863 0.51 -17.51 0.78
N LEU A 864 0.61 -17.96 -0.48
CA LEU A 864 0.33 -17.15 -1.67
C LEU A 864 -1.13 -16.62 -1.68
N LEU A 865 -2.11 -17.48 -1.38
CA LEU A 865 -3.51 -17.05 -1.33
C LEU A 865 -3.81 -16.08 -0.18
N LEU A 866 -3.10 -16.13 0.96
CA LEU A 866 -3.27 -15.19 2.08
C LEU A 866 -2.46 -13.91 1.93
N THR A 867 -1.39 -13.88 1.13
CA THR A 867 -0.81 -12.62 0.66
C THR A 867 -1.75 -11.90 -0.31
N ASP A 868 -2.58 -12.65 -1.05
CA ASP A 868 -3.58 -12.09 -1.98
C ASP A 868 -4.96 -11.84 -1.32
N PHE A 869 -5.30 -12.47 -0.18
CA PHE A 869 -6.57 -12.31 0.54
C PHE A 869 -6.47 -11.47 1.83
N ARG A 870 -6.33 -10.16 1.64
CA ARG A 870 -6.93 -9.14 2.53
C ARG A 870 -7.62 -8.07 1.67
N PRO A 871 -8.80 -7.58 2.09
CA PRO A 871 -10.00 -8.25 1.57
C PRO A 871 -10.80 -7.43 0.55
N THR A 872 -11.06 -8.04 -0.61
CA THR A 872 -12.13 -7.61 -1.54
C THR A 872 -13.50 -8.13 -1.08
N VAL A 873 -14.04 -7.53 -0.02
CA VAL A 873 -15.37 -7.88 0.54
C VAL A 873 -16.22 -6.64 0.80
N GLU A 874 -16.58 -5.89 -0.26
CA GLU A 874 -17.83 -5.10 -0.30
C GLU A 874 -18.22 -4.64 -1.72
N ALA A 875 -18.40 -5.58 -2.66
CA ALA A 875 -18.66 -5.24 -4.07
C ALA A 875 -19.70 -6.12 -4.79
N GLU A 876 -20.66 -6.74 -4.10
CA GLU A 876 -21.77 -7.42 -4.80
C GLU A 876 -23.11 -7.44 -4.02
N LYS A 877 -23.78 -6.28 -3.92
CA LYS A 877 -25.14 -6.23 -3.34
C LYS A 877 -26.10 -5.18 -3.93
N LYS A 878 -26.11 -5.02 -5.25
CA LYS A 878 -27.25 -4.47 -6.04
C LYS A 878 -26.99 -4.59 -7.56
N GLN A 879 -27.67 -5.52 -8.25
CA GLN A 879 -28.52 -5.22 -9.41
C GLN A 879 -29.14 -6.50 -10.05
N THR A 880 -30.36 -6.81 -9.63
CA THR A 880 -31.42 -7.16 -10.59
C THR A 880 -31.79 -5.88 -11.38
N LYS A 881 -32.30 -5.87 -12.61
CA LYS A 881 -32.99 -6.90 -13.43
C LYS A 881 -32.96 -6.42 -14.90
N PRO A 882 -33.02 -7.28 -15.94
CA PRO A 882 -33.05 -6.81 -17.34
C PRO A 882 -34.48 -6.52 -17.85
N THR A 883 -34.62 -5.47 -18.67
CA THR A 883 -35.77 -5.21 -19.55
C THR A 883 -35.30 -4.61 -20.89
N PRO A 884 -36.04 -4.78 -22.01
CA PRO A 884 -35.42 -4.77 -23.34
C PRO A 884 -35.71 -3.52 -24.20
N GLY A 885 -34.85 -3.29 -25.21
CA GLY A 885 -35.24 -2.61 -26.45
C GLY A 885 -34.57 -1.27 -26.75
N ALA A 886 -33.46 -1.29 -27.50
CA ALA A 886 -32.98 -0.19 -28.34
C ALA A 886 -32.24 -0.79 -29.55
N ALA A 887 -32.28 -0.12 -30.71
CA ALA A 887 -31.83 -0.70 -31.99
C ALA A 887 -30.35 -0.45 -32.33
N SER A 888 -29.75 -1.35 -33.10
CA SER A 888 -28.35 -1.30 -33.52
C SER A 888 -28.10 -0.36 -34.71
N PRO A 889 -27.05 0.49 -34.67
CA PRO A 889 -26.40 1.02 -35.86
C PRO A 889 -25.48 -0.04 -36.52
N PRO A 890 -25.13 0.09 -37.82
CA PRO A 890 -24.27 -0.85 -38.52
C PRO A 890 -22.79 -0.73 -38.12
N GLY A 891 -22.03 -1.81 -38.32
CA GLY A 891 -20.65 -1.95 -37.82
C GLY A 891 -19.57 -1.19 -38.59
N LEU A 892 -18.46 -0.93 -37.92
CA LEU A 892 -17.23 -0.35 -38.47
C LEU A 892 -16.13 -1.41 -38.58
N ASP A 893 -15.43 -1.43 -39.72
CA ASP A 893 -14.46 -2.47 -40.09
C ASP A 893 -13.12 -2.33 -39.33
N LEU A 894 -12.73 -3.37 -38.58
CA LEU A 894 -11.49 -3.42 -37.82
C LEU A 894 -10.21 -3.57 -38.67
N ALA A 895 -10.32 -3.73 -40.00
CA ALA A 895 -9.17 -3.90 -40.89
C ALA A 895 -8.26 -2.66 -41.02
N ALA A 896 -8.75 -1.46 -40.71
CA ALA A 896 -8.05 -0.20 -41.00
C ALA A 896 -6.87 0.12 -40.06
N CYS A 897 -6.99 -0.19 -38.76
CA CYS A 897 -6.08 0.36 -37.74
C CYS A 897 -4.68 -0.32 -37.69
N ARG A 898 -4.47 -1.45 -38.39
CA ARG A 898 -3.25 -2.27 -38.26
C ARG A 898 -2.12 -1.91 -39.23
N ARG A 899 -2.15 -0.74 -39.90
CA ARG A 899 -1.22 -0.39 -41.00
C ARG A 899 -0.44 0.92 -40.86
N ARG A 900 -0.32 1.50 -39.65
CA ARG A 900 0.59 2.61 -39.34
C ARG A 900 1.30 2.42 -37.99
N LEU A 901 2.40 1.66 -37.96
CA LEU A 901 3.51 1.81 -36.98
C LEU A 901 4.75 0.91 -37.23
N VAL A 902 5.05 0.57 -38.50
CA VAL A 902 6.32 -0.12 -38.86
C VAL A 902 6.94 0.52 -40.09
N SER A 903 7.63 1.66 -39.92
CA SER A 903 8.54 2.21 -40.92
C SER A 903 9.45 3.32 -40.33
N LYS A 904 10.69 2.95 -40.00
CA LYS A 904 11.93 3.74 -40.18
C LYS A 904 13.13 2.95 -39.64
N ARG A 905 14.07 2.61 -40.52
CA ARG A 905 15.44 2.21 -40.16
C ARG A 905 16.35 3.42 -40.28
N CYS A 906 17.45 3.44 -39.52
CA CYS A 906 18.54 4.39 -39.74
C CYS A 906 19.28 4.06 -41.06
N PRO A 907 19.75 5.08 -41.81
CA PRO A 907 20.79 4.92 -42.82
C PRO A 907 22.17 5.29 -42.26
N GLU A 908 23.20 4.52 -42.62
CA GLU A 908 24.60 4.93 -42.48
C GLU A 908 25.20 5.26 -43.85
N GLY A 909 26.06 6.29 -43.88
CA GLY A 909 27.22 6.35 -44.78
C GLY A 909 26.99 6.78 -46.23
N GLU A 910 27.30 8.05 -46.52
CA GLU A 910 27.85 8.44 -47.83
C GLU A 910 29.05 9.39 -47.64
N ARG A 911 29.98 9.42 -48.60
CA ARG A 911 31.29 10.08 -48.49
C ARG A 911 31.46 11.22 -49.50
N GLU A 912 32.31 12.18 -49.14
CA GLU A 912 32.94 13.17 -50.05
C GLU A 912 31.95 14.20 -50.66
N ARG A 913 32.24 15.51 -50.75
CA ARG A 913 33.55 16.16 -51.00
C ARG A 913 33.51 17.66 -50.67
N ARG A 914 34.71 18.25 -50.54
CA ARG A 914 35.05 19.70 -50.68
C ARG A 914 34.33 20.72 -49.76
N ALA A 915 35.11 21.22 -48.80
CA ALA A 915 35.67 22.58 -48.93
C ALA A 915 37.06 22.67 -48.28
N ARG A 916 38.01 23.34 -48.93
CA ARG A 916 39.27 23.80 -48.31
C ARG A 916 39.26 25.33 -48.36
N ALA A 917 39.49 25.98 -47.22
CA ALA A 917 39.96 27.36 -47.16
C ALA A 917 40.94 27.45 -45.97
N MET A 918 42.12 28.03 -46.19
CA MET A 918 43.14 28.16 -45.14
C MET A 918 43.13 29.58 -44.56
N GLY A 919 43.08 29.68 -43.22
CA GLY A 919 43.22 30.92 -42.46
C GLY A 919 44.29 30.79 -41.36
N ARG A 920 45.43 31.45 -41.57
CA ARG A 920 46.50 31.75 -40.61
C ARG A 920 46.83 33.26 -40.77
N PRO A 921 47.55 33.97 -39.88
CA PRO A 921 48.49 33.48 -38.85
C PRO A 921 48.43 34.24 -37.48
N LYS A 922 49.47 34.06 -36.64
CA LYS A 922 49.86 34.85 -35.42
C LYS A 922 49.04 34.56 -34.14
N GLY A 923 49.60 34.63 -32.92
CA GLY A 923 51.01 34.78 -32.50
C GLY A 923 51.17 34.95 -30.96
N GLY A 924 52.36 34.66 -30.40
CA GLY A 924 52.70 34.70 -28.94
C GLY A 924 52.55 33.32 -28.26
N ALA A 925 53.51 32.70 -27.53
CA ALA A 925 54.61 33.11 -26.61
C ALA A 925 54.09 33.39 -25.17
N ALA A 926 54.25 32.47 -24.20
CA ALA A 926 55.44 32.18 -23.35
C ALA A 926 55.35 32.92 -21.98
N ALA A 927 55.81 32.44 -20.82
CA ALA A 927 56.53 31.22 -20.37
C ALA A 927 55.91 30.74 -19.00
N SER A 928 56.41 29.79 -18.17
CA SER A 928 57.76 29.24 -17.95
C SER A 928 57.79 27.90 -17.15
N SER A 929 58.94 27.20 -17.19
CA SER A 929 59.65 26.37 -16.15
C SER A 929 58.91 25.50 -15.08
N SER A 930 59.43 24.35 -14.62
CA SER A 930 60.57 23.50 -15.04
C SER A 930 60.65 22.15 -14.26
N SER A 931 61.25 21.11 -14.88
CA SER A 931 61.91 19.93 -14.24
C SER A 931 61.07 18.88 -13.46
N SER A 932 61.50 17.62 -13.22
CA SER A 932 62.27 16.69 -14.09
C SER A 932 62.19 15.20 -13.63
N LYS A 933 62.40 14.27 -14.59
CA LYS A 933 62.96 12.88 -14.49
C LYS A 933 62.23 11.74 -13.73
N LYS A 934 61.99 10.64 -14.47
CA LYS A 934 61.83 9.20 -14.07
C LYS A 934 63.26 8.54 -13.93
N PRO A 935 63.53 7.20 -13.72
CA PRO A 935 62.68 6.00 -13.92
C PRO A 935 62.96 4.65 -13.14
N LYS A 936 62.09 3.64 -13.41
CA LYS A 936 62.32 2.16 -13.58
C LYS A 936 62.93 1.23 -12.49
N ALA A 937 62.11 0.22 -12.13
CA ALA A 937 62.35 -1.25 -12.19
C ALA A 937 63.16 -2.07 -11.11
N LYS A 938 62.72 -3.34 -10.93
CA LYS A 938 63.34 -4.50 -10.21
C LYS A 938 64.47 -5.14 -11.06
N PRO A 939 65.23 -6.24 -10.68
CA PRO A 939 65.10 -7.19 -9.53
C PRO A 939 66.41 -7.75 -8.88
N LYS A 940 66.33 -8.55 -7.79
CA LYS A 940 66.97 -9.92 -7.60
C LYS A 940 66.82 -10.50 -6.15
N GLN A 941 67.45 -11.67 -5.91
CA GLN A 941 67.28 -12.58 -4.74
C GLN A 941 68.58 -12.74 -3.90
N ARG A 942 68.45 -13.42 -2.74
CA ARG A 942 69.48 -13.97 -1.81
C ARG A 942 70.20 -12.93 -0.93
N GLY A 943 70.60 -13.23 0.31
CA GLY A 943 70.24 -14.39 1.17
C GLY A 943 71.37 -14.88 2.08
N GLY A 944 71.11 -14.91 3.40
CA GLY A 944 72.01 -15.45 4.45
C GLY A 944 72.85 -14.39 5.18
N ALA A 945 73.40 -14.66 6.37
CA ALA A 945 73.18 -15.77 7.30
C ALA A 945 73.78 -15.48 8.69
N ALA A 946 73.23 -16.07 9.76
CA ALA A 946 73.93 -16.33 11.03
C ALA A 946 73.24 -17.43 11.85
N ALA A 947 74.03 -18.38 12.35
CA ALA A 947 73.73 -19.43 13.34
C ALA A 947 75.09 -19.82 13.98
N ALA A 948 75.25 -20.68 15.00
CA ALA A 948 74.37 -21.62 15.68
C ALA A 948 74.90 -21.90 17.12
N SER A 949 74.40 -22.98 17.76
CA SER A 949 74.81 -23.58 19.05
C SER A 949 74.48 -22.80 20.34
N GLY A 950 74.00 -23.43 21.42
CA GLY A 950 73.37 -24.76 21.53
C GLY A 950 73.69 -25.51 22.83
N GLU A 951 72.69 -26.17 23.42
CA GLU A 951 72.87 -27.28 24.37
C GLU A 951 71.62 -28.19 24.43
N GLU A 952 71.68 -29.29 25.19
CA GLU A 952 70.91 -30.53 24.97
C GLU A 952 70.12 -30.97 26.23
N ARG A 953 68.87 -31.48 26.12
CA ARG A 953 68.45 -32.85 26.60
C ARG A 953 66.94 -33.15 26.76
N VAL A 954 66.63 -34.42 26.42
CA VAL A 954 65.53 -35.28 26.94
C VAL A 954 64.08 -34.94 26.53
N ALA A 955 63.21 -35.96 26.56
CA ALA A 955 61.92 -36.03 25.86
C ALA A 955 60.86 -36.90 26.61
N ALA A 956 59.68 -37.11 25.98
CA ALA A 956 58.55 -37.97 26.40
C ALA A 956 57.76 -37.48 27.65
N SER A 957 56.52 -37.91 27.94
CA SER A 957 55.36 -38.43 27.15
C SER A 957 54.08 -38.40 28.02
N ALA A 958 52.90 -38.68 27.45
CA ALA A 958 51.66 -39.00 28.20
C ALA A 958 51.61 -40.51 28.61
N PRO A 959 50.58 -41.10 29.29
CA PRO A 959 49.28 -40.55 29.75
C PRO A 959 48.63 -41.04 31.12
N SER A 960 47.76 -40.21 31.72
CA SER A 960 46.54 -40.57 32.54
C SER A 960 46.68 -41.23 33.97
N PRO A 961 45.60 -41.66 34.72
CA PRO A 961 45.24 -41.07 36.05
C PRO A 961 45.01 -42.08 37.24
N PRO A 962 44.71 -41.66 38.50
CA PRO A 962 43.33 -41.70 39.07
C PRO A 962 43.04 -40.70 40.24
N ALA A 963 42.04 -40.97 41.11
CA ALA A 963 41.59 -40.18 42.30
C ALA A 963 40.98 -41.12 43.39
N PRO A 964 40.26 -40.69 44.47
CA PRO A 964 40.32 -39.54 45.41
C PRO A 964 40.63 -40.02 46.89
N PRO A 965 40.50 -39.22 47.99
CA PRO A 965 39.20 -39.09 48.71
C PRO A 965 38.99 -37.79 49.56
N SER A 966 37.83 -37.63 50.22
CA SER A 966 37.59 -36.57 51.22
C SER A 966 36.55 -36.92 52.34
N PRO A 967 36.76 -36.48 53.60
CA PRO A 967 35.80 -36.50 54.73
C PRO A 967 35.37 -35.05 55.15
N PRO A 968 34.63 -34.77 56.26
CA PRO A 968 34.01 -35.63 57.29
C PRO A 968 32.47 -35.50 57.40
N ARG A 969 31.86 -35.55 58.61
CA ARG A 969 30.43 -35.90 58.86
C ARG A 969 29.80 -35.18 60.08
N ARG A 970 28.48 -34.90 60.07
CA ARG A 970 27.62 -34.51 61.25
C ARG A 970 26.17 -35.10 61.14
N ARG A 971 25.24 -34.72 62.03
CA ARG A 971 23.86 -35.28 62.24
C ARG A 971 22.90 -34.14 62.69
N ARG A 972 21.54 -34.15 62.63
CA ARG A 972 20.44 -35.08 62.20
C ARG A 972 19.55 -34.34 61.13
N ARG A 973 18.32 -34.64 60.64
CA ARG A 973 17.17 -35.60 60.84
C ARG A 973 16.26 -35.41 62.09
N ALA A 974 14.98 -35.80 62.18
CA ALA A 974 13.79 -36.12 61.30
C ALA A 974 12.61 -36.49 62.28
N PRO A 975 11.42 -37.09 61.95
CA PRO A 975 10.73 -37.44 60.68
C PRO A 975 9.17 -37.13 60.68
N LEU A 976 8.38 -37.84 59.85
CA LEU A 976 6.91 -38.14 59.89
C LEU A 976 5.89 -37.24 59.14
N SER A 977 4.75 -37.83 58.74
CA SER A 977 3.85 -37.47 57.59
C SER A 977 2.39 -37.96 57.83
N PRO A 978 1.31 -37.69 57.02
CA PRO A 978 1.11 -37.84 55.53
C PRO A 978 0.31 -36.63 54.92
N PRO A 979 -0.66 -36.65 53.93
CA PRO A 979 -1.13 -37.65 52.94
C PRO A 979 -1.29 -37.17 51.44
N ARG A 980 -2.52 -36.85 50.95
CA ARG A 980 -3.00 -36.69 49.53
C ARG A 980 -4.29 -35.80 49.51
N GLY A 981 -4.87 -35.23 48.41
CA GLY A 981 -4.66 -35.26 46.94
C GLY A 981 -5.47 -34.18 46.14
N ARG A 982 -5.60 -34.28 44.79
CA ARG A 982 -6.23 -33.30 43.82
C ARG A 982 -7.69 -33.68 43.41
N PRO A 983 -8.47 -32.98 42.52
CA PRO A 983 -8.45 -31.64 41.84
C PRO A 983 -9.80 -30.86 42.11
N PRO A 984 -10.64 -30.24 41.20
CA PRO A 984 -10.53 -29.54 39.87
C PRO A 984 -11.35 -28.21 39.65
N LEU A 985 -11.19 -27.58 38.46
CA LEU A 985 -12.16 -26.83 37.59
C LEU A 985 -13.10 -25.64 38.03
N ALA A 986 -13.06 -24.57 37.21
CA ALA A 986 -14.21 -23.79 36.67
C ALA A 986 -14.93 -22.73 37.58
N PRO A 987 -15.91 -21.92 37.07
CA PRO A 987 -16.17 -20.54 37.54
C PRO A 987 -17.47 -20.36 38.36
N PHE A 988 -17.69 -19.16 38.92
CA PHE A 988 -18.94 -18.37 38.79
C PHE A 988 -18.73 -16.92 39.30
N ALA A 989 -19.80 -16.10 39.34
CA ALA A 989 -19.76 -14.67 39.65
C ALA A 989 -20.50 -14.29 40.97
N GLU A 990 -20.25 -13.04 41.41
CA GLU A 990 -21.21 -12.14 42.11
C GLU A 990 -21.49 -12.33 43.63
N ILE A 991 -22.14 -11.30 44.21
CA ILE A 991 -22.95 -11.24 45.45
C ILE A 991 -22.28 -10.77 46.78
N ALA A 992 -22.41 -9.44 47.02
CA ALA A 992 -23.04 -8.78 48.19
C ALA A 992 -22.29 -8.19 49.40
N SER A 993 -22.99 -7.20 49.99
CA SER A 993 -22.86 -6.53 51.31
C SER A 993 -21.81 -5.40 51.46
N GLY A 994 -22.13 -4.25 52.06
CA GLY A 994 -23.44 -3.77 52.55
C GLY A 994 -23.40 -2.39 53.24
N SER A 995 -24.53 -1.95 53.84
CA SER A 995 -24.78 -0.65 54.52
C SER A 995 -24.90 0.57 53.55
N SER A 996 -25.93 1.44 53.51
CA SER A 996 -26.76 2.24 54.47
C SER A 996 -26.28 3.70 54.56
N ALA A 997 -27.09 4.77 54.60
CA ALA A 997 -28.55 4.93 54.66
C ALA A 997 -29.02 6.34 54.18
N SER A 998 -30.34 6.53 54.04
CA SER A 998 -31.09 7.82 53.91
C SER A 998 -30.82 8.74 52.70
N GLY A 999 -31.81 9.41 52.09
CA GLY A 999 -33.24 9.52 52.44
C GLY A 999 -34.19 9.93 51.28
N SER A 1000 -35.46 10.18 51.63
CA SER A 1000 -36.64 10.44 50.75
C SER A 1000 -36.52 11.63 49.78
N ARG A 1001 -37.32 11.79 48.71
CA ARG A 1001 -38.78 11.51 48.51
C ARG A 1001 -39.10 11.44 46.99
N ALA A 1002 -39.75 10.38 46.46
CA ALA A 1002 -41.16 10.27 45.98
C ALA A 1002 -41.71 11.50 45.20
N VAL A 1003 -42.49 11.40 44.09
CA VAL A 1003 -43.62 10.52 43.65
C VAL A 1003 -43.58 10.44 42.08
N SER A 1004 -43.61 9.31 41.36
CA SER A 1004 -44.64 8.26 41.09
C SER A 1004 -45.78 8.60 40.07
N PRO A 1005 -46.30 7.64 39.26
CA PRO A 1005 -47.10 7.87 38.03
C PRO A 1005 -48.61 7.55 38.17
N PRO A 1006 -49.38 7.46 37.06
CA PRO A 1006 -50.02 6.17 36.72
C PRO A 1006 -50.11 5.86 35.19
N ALA A 1007 -50.86 4.81 34.80
CA ALA A 1007 -50.85 4.20 33.45
C ALA A 1007 -52.23 3.66 32.96
N GLY A 1008 -52.32 3.24 31.68
CA GLY A 1008 -53.46 2.48 31.09
C GLY A 1008 -54.20 3.20 29.93
N ARG A 1009 -55.02 2.55 29.09
CA ARG A 1009 -55.33 1.10 28.92
C ARG A 1009 -55.96 0.81 27.52
N GLN A 1010 -56.04 -0.47 27.15
CA GLN A 1010 -56.57 -1.11 25.92
C GLN A 1010 -57.94 -0.61 25.38
N ILE A 1011 -58.27 -0.84 24.08
CA ILE A 1011 -59.37 -1.75 23.61
C ILE A 1011 -59.59 -1.86 22.05
N ARG A 1012 -59.91 -3.10 21.60
CA ARG A 1012 -60.55 -3.66 20.37
C ARG A 1012 -60.75 -2.91 19.02
N ARG A 1013 -60.31 -3.61 17.96
CA ARG A 1013 -61.01 -4.08 16.70
C ARG A 1013 -62.26 -3.33 16.15
N GLY A 1014 -62.23 -3.09 14.83
CA GLY A 1014 -63.40 -2.97 13.92
C GLY A 1014 -63.06 -3.48 12.49
N ARG A 1015 -64.06 -3.80 11.65
CA ARG A 1015 -63.93 -4.19 10.22
C ARG A 1015 -64.83 -3.28 9.36
N GLY A 1016 -64.41 -2.96 8.13
CA GLY A 1016 -65.28 -2.32 7.13
C GLY A 1016 -64.61 -2.07 5.77
N THR A 1017 -65.21 -2.60 4.71
CA THR A 1017 -65.05 -2.29 3.26
C THR A 1017 -66.48 -2.37 2.65
N PRO A 1018 -66.79 -2.02 1.38
CA PRO A 1018 -65.92 -1.71 0.22
C PRO A 1018 -66.39 -0.54 -0.69
N ALA A 1019 -65.87 -0.53 -1.93
CA ALA A 1019 -66.48 -0.06 -3.21
C ALA A 1019 -66.14 1.32 -3.81
N GLU A 1020 -65.75 1.28 -5.11
CA GLU A 1020 -65.99 2.23 -6.24
C GLU A 1020 -65.60 3.73 -6.10
N GLY A 1021 -65.27 4.48 -7.18
CA GLY A 1021 -65.12 4.15 -8.61
C GLY A 1021 -64.75 5.39 -9.48
N GLU A 1022 -64.63 5.18 -10.80
CA GLU A 1022 -64.54 6.21 -11.89
C GLU A 1022 -63.26 7.07 -12.06
N ARG A 1023 -63.26 7.94 -13.09
CA ARG A 1023 -62.10 8.66 -13.68
C ARG A 1023 -62.38 10.17 -13.80
N GLY A 1024 -61.32 10.98 -13.88
CA GLY A 1024 -61.39 12.36 -14.37
C GLY A 1024 -60.03 12.89 -14.83
N ASP A 1025 -59.99 13.56 -15.97
CA ASP A 1025 -58.80 14.29 -16.47
C ASP A 1025 -58.78 15.73 -15.91
N GLY A 1026 -57.58 16.32 -15.79
CA GLY A 1026 -57.44 17.79 -15.82
C GLY A 1026 -56.41 18.43 -14.89
N GLY A 1027 -55.53 19.25 -15.50
CA GLY A 1027 -55.29 20.63 -15.00
C GLY A 1027 -54.41 20.84 -13.76
N VAL A 1028 -53.09 20.89 -13.97
CA VAL A 1028 -52.25 22.08 -13.74
C VAL A 1028 -52.42 22.85 -12.40
N TRP A 1029 -51.41 22.70 -11.52
CA TRP A 1029 -50.87 23.67 -10.54
C TRP A 1029 -51.79 24.29 -9.46
N GLU A 1030 -51.58 23.91 -8.20
CA GLU A 1030 -51.05 24.82 -7.15
C GLU A 1030 -50.46 24.05 -5.95
N VAL A 1031 -49.97 24.78 -4.93
CA VAL A 1031 -49.03 24.38 -3.84
C VAL A 1031 -49.72 24.58 -2.46
N PRO A 1032 -49.29 24.05 -1.28
CA PRO A 1032 -48.23 23.09 -0.90
C PRO A 1032 -48.71 21.85 -0.09
N ALA A 1033 -47.83 20.87 0.13
CA ALA A 1033 -47.63 20.19 1.44
C ALA A 1033 -46.38 19.30 1.44
N ALA A 1034 -45.76 19.10 2.62
CA ALA A 1034 -44.58 18.26 2.80
C ALA A 1034 -44.91 16.75 2.84
N HIS A 1035 -43.93 15.92 2.46
CA HIS A 1035 -43.45 14.89 3.39
C HIS A 1035 -42.00 14.46 3.16
#